data_AF-A8NJS1-F1
#
_entry.id   AF-A8NJS1-F1
#
_cell.length_a   1.000
_cell.length_b   1.000
_cell.length_c   1.000
_cell.angle_alpha   90.00
_cell.angle_beta   90.00
_cell.angle_gamma   90.00
#
_symmetry.space_group_name_H-M   'P 1'
#
loop_
_entity.id
_entity.type
_entity.pdbx_description
1 polymer ?
#
loop_
_entity_poly.entity_id
_entity_poly.type
_entity_poly.pdbx_seq_one_letter_code
_entity_poly.pdbx_strand_id
1 'polypeptide(L)'
;MTSRTKRIFALIIGIDEYLDPKIRRLRGAVADADSFAEYLTTRLDVPTERIRNLRNGQATRNAIKHELISLKINDKIKKDDPILIFFAGHGNDAPAPPEWSNWGSNVQSLTPHDYGQRDYEGGIVQGLPDRTLGTILKELANAKGNNITVILDCCHSGSGTRSIDPSVRCAPTAAHLIPADLDSDVIPITRGVTELPKFRHQGLQSHVLLAACLPEELAHELQTQGRGAFTYALLNALYLLDSVDTTYADLMRRLTHLPRQNPQCEGNSNRMLFSNIVRSMKGCYIAKLEKDKLVIEAGIINGVTSATVFDLWLKIDDVFGTPLTTLPEKGLCKPFPLRTEVKSPSLKHHNVPGTNFIVKPRNTEKPTLAVHVEDNAKLIFRSLCEHPNALATFVLEEKPKGLADVGLSAHRESISFHLLASEESRFHCPPRQIGIENVWDYLSHAAFYYQRLRQVNGATQKILPGSKPANPPKTFISMFDIRVYQLEEDSYGNYHPRGDPLNTREGVHLMLEDGQGDGEEVYGFEIVNNSSFDVYPYLFYFNSYELSIQSLYEPVVLAQRPTPPLKKGQALTIGWGPGGVEPPGFSVGDDDTDVENGFLKLYITQKPVELGFLAQGSIGEAHRGMKTLSREPMGQLWGSVKIPFVLQRKRNAASEEAPFLCLLGTKNAKISASFMKTISPLYRAKSTTSVGPSIEHHDFTLEDGSRLTLIDLPALDTRDLHKSGKVCHDILDYFREHGTYSVHSFIFAYDISKPWTRVQFLDTLNLELVRDICGDQSFPAITLVTTNWDLSHSQSHSAAETREEYLRESERLFKPFLGGGAQLVRSTDVTSLTDLVQGRQSGLLGVQDEVQRGIQGTSVFRTLKRRVENELKELKGELDAVHEEMNAEGGGGVWSHRQESENIQKLRREKERIESEMKRLREMMEGFEDDPAHGVLN
;
A
#
# COMPACT_ATOMS: atom_id res chain seq x y z
N MET A 1 -14.88 -1.46 -49.72
CA MET A 1 -14.61 -1.81 -48.31
C MET A 1 -15.76 -2.67 -47.83
N THR A 2 -15.54 -3.98 -47.66
CA THR A 2 -16.54 -4.89 -47.11
C THR A 2 -16.84 -4.49 -45.67
N SER A 3 -18.10 -4.13 -45.39
CA SER A 3 -18.58 -3.86 -44.02
C SER A 3 -18.30 -5.09 -43.17
N ARG A 4 -17.38 -4.99 -42.22
CA ARG A 4 -17.05 -6.08 -41.30
C ARG A 4 -18.17 -6.11 -40.26
N THR A 5 -19.12 -7.03 -40.41
CA THR A 5 -20.26 -7.20 -39.49
C THR A 5 -19.77 -7.25 -38.03
N LYS A 6 -20.43 -6.47 -37.16
CA LYS A 6 -20.00 -6.37 -35.75
C LYS A 6 -20.19 -7.73 -35.06
N ARG A 7 -19.18 -8.18 -34.30
CA ARG A 7 -19.17 -9.47 -33.59
C ARG A 7 -19.92 -9.43 -32.24
N ILE A 8 -20.99 -8.65 -32.16
CA ILE A 8 -21.78 -8.51 -30.93
C ILE A 8 -22.63 -9.77 -30.75
N PHE A 9 -22.66 -10.30 -29.52
CA PHE A 9 -23.58 -11.34 -29.08
C PHE A 9 -24.51 -10.76 -28.03
N ALA A 10 -25.80 -11.08 -28.12
CA ALA A 10 -26.80 -10.48 -27.24
C ALA A 10 -27.79 -11.50 -26.67
N LEU A 11 -28.11 -11.34 -25.39
CA LEU A 11 -29.27 -11.95 -24.73
C LEU A 11 -30.25 -10.83 -24.38
N ILE A 12 -31.46 -10.87 -24.92
CA ILE A 12 -32.45 -9.82 -24.79
C ILE A 12 -33.74 -10.42 -24.22
N ILE A 13 -34.15 -9.95 -23.05
CA ILE A 13 -35.24 -10.50 -22.25
C ILE A 13 -36.30 -9.41 -22.03
N GLY A 14 -37.56 -9.75 -22.31
CA GLY A 14 -38.71 -8.86 -22.09
C GLY A 14 -39.89 -9.63 -21.50
N ILE A 15 -40.42 -9.20 -20.36
CA ILE A 15 -41.48 -9.91 -19.63
C ILE A 15 -42.63 -8.96 -19.25
N ASP A 16 -43.72 -9.04 -20.00
CA ASP A 16 -44.98 -8.35 -19.70
C ASP A 16 -45.95 -9.20 -18.89
N GLU A 17 -45.92 -10.51 -19.11
CA GLU A 17 -46.85 -11.46 -18.52
C GLU A 17 -46.16 -12.36 -17.49
N TYR A 18 -46.84 -12.65 -16.38
CA TYR A 18 -46.36 -13.51 -15.30
C TYR A 18 -47.45 -14.54 -14.96
N LEU A 19 -47.05 -15.74 -14.56
CA LEU A 19 -47.97 -16.82 -14.22
C LEU A 19 -48.70 -16.57 -12.89
N ASP A 20 -48.04 -15.94 -11.92
CA ASP A 20 -48.70 -15.58 -10.66
C ASP A 20 -49.68 -14.41 -10.92
N PRO A 21 -51.00 -14.61 -10.75
CA PRO A 21 -52.00 -13.57 -10.98
C PRO A 21 -51.90 -12.39 -10.02
N LYS A 22 -51.14 -12.51 -8.92
CA LYS A 22 -50.84 -11.40 -8.01
C LYS A 22 -49.82 -10.43 -8.59
N ILE A 23 -49.00 -10.88 -9.53
CA ILE A 23 -48.03 -10.03 -10.22
C ILE A 23 -48.78 -9.33 -11.36
N ARG A 24 -48.72 -8.00 -11.35
CA ARG A 24 -49.40 -7.19 -12.35
C ARG A 24 -48.75 -7.39 -13.72
N ARG A 25 -49.56 -7.39 -14.79
CA ARG A 25 -49.03 -7.34 -16.16
C ARG A 25 -48.41 -5.98 -16.48
N LEU A 26 -47.24 -5.99 -17.12
CA LEU A 26 -46.63 -4.82 -17.74
C LEU A 26 -47.14 -4.67 -19.19
N ARG A 27 -46.84 -3.54 -19.82
CA ARG A 27 -47.29 -3.26 -21.20
C ARG A 27 -46.16 -2.96 -22.17
N GLY A 28 -44.96 -2.66 -21.66
CA GLY A 28 -43.86 -2.16 -22.47
C GLY A 28 -42.58 -2.97 -22.38
N ALA A 29 -42.49 -4.01 -21.56
CA ALA A 29 -41.25 -4.75 -21.36
C ALA A 29 -40.88 -5.60 -22.59
N VAL A 30 -41.84 -6.29 -23.20
CA VAL A 30 -41.61 -7.00 -24.47
C VAL A 30 -41.30 -6.02 -25.58
N ALA A 31 -42.06 -4.92 -25.63
CA ALA A 31 -41.87 -3.89 -26.63
C ALA A 31 -40.44 -3.31 -26.56
N ASP A 32 -39.98 -2.93 -25.36
CA ASP A 32 -38.62 -2.43 -25.11
C ASP A 32 -37.54 -3.40 -25.61
N ALA A 33 -37.68 -4.68 -25.25
CA ALA A 33 -36.79 -5.74 -25.68
C ALA A 33 -36.75 -5.89 -27.21
N ASP A 34 -37.92 -5.83 -27.88
CA ASP A 34 -38.01 -5.91 -29.34
C ASP A 34 -37.38 -4.70 -30.02
N SER A 35 -37.57 -3.49 -29.49
CA SER A 35 -36.94 -2.28 -30.04
C SER A 35 -35.42 -2.26 -29.83
N PHE A 36 -34.91 -2.85 -28.75
CA PHE A 36 -33.47 -3.01 -28.58
C PHE A 36 -32.90 -4.05 -29.57
N ALA A 37 -33.60 -5.17 -29.78
CA ALA A 37 -33.23 -6.17 -30.79
C ALA A 37 -33.24 -5.57 -32.21
N GLU A 38 -34.24 -4.75 -32.51
CA GLU A 38 -34.34 -3.98 -33.76
C GLU A 38 -33.16 -3.02 -33.91
N TYR A 39 -32.80 -2.27 -32.87
CA TYR A 39 -31.61 -1.40 -32.91
C TYR A 39 -30.32 -2.18 -33.24
N LEU A 40 -30.09 -3.33 -32.61
CA LEU A 40 -28.90 -4.15 -32.89
C LEU A 40 -28.84 -4.64 -34.34
N THR A 41 -29.98 -5.09 -34.87
CA THR A 41 -30.07 -5.65 -36.22
C THR A 41 -30.05 -4.57 -37.30
N THR A 42 -30.77 -3.47 -37.11
CA THR A 42 -30.97 -2.41 -38.12
C THR A 42 -29.89 -1.34 -38.11
N ARG A 43 -29.37 -0.98 -36.93
CA ARG A 43 -28.39 0.10 -36.80
C ARG A 43 -26.96 -0.40 -36.63
N LEU A 44 -26.78 -1.55 -35.98
CA LEU A 44 -25.45 -2.14 -35.73
C LEU A 44 -25.12 -3.35 -36.62
N ASP A 45 -26.01 -3.72 -37.54
CA ASP A 45 -25.87 -4.85 -38.45
C ASP A 45 -25.49 -6.17 -37.74
N VAL A 46 -26.02 -6.38 -36.54
CA VAL A 46 -25.78 -7.61 -35.76
C VAL A 46 -26.64 -8.74 -36.35
N PRO A 47 -26.04 -9.87 -36.75
CA PRO A 47 -26.80 -11.00 -37.29
C PRO A 47 -27.76 -11.60 -36.26
N THR A 48 -28.97 -11.95 -36.69
CA THR A 48 -30.02 -12.50 -35.81
C THR A 48 -29.61 -13.77 -35.09
N GLU A 49 -28.74 -14.60 -35.68
CA GLU A 49 -28.22 -15.82 -35.05
C GLU A 49 -27.30 -15.56 -33.84
N ARG A 50 -26.88 -14.30 -33.63
CA ARG A 50 -26.12 -13.86 -32.45
C ARG A 50 -26.98 -13.20 -31.38
N ILE A 51 -28.29 -13.08 -31.62
CA ILE A 51 -29.25 -12.45 -30.71
C ILE A 51 -30.20 -13.52 -30.19
N ARG A 52 -30.11 -13.83 -28.90
CA ARG A 52 -31.06 -14.69 -28.21
C ARG A 52 -32.15 -13.85 -27.57
N ASN A 53 -33.40 -14.08 -27.99
CA ASN A 53 -34.57 -13.39 -27.45
C ASN A 53 -35.39 -14.31 -26.56
N LEU A 54 -35.73 -13.87 -25.35
CA LEU A 54 -36.71 -14.51 -24.47
C LEU A 54 -37.86 -13.53 -24.22
N ARG A 55 -39.10 -13.95 -24.52
CA ARG A 55 -40.32 -13.14 -24.30
C ARG A 55 -41.34 -13.89 -23.46
N ASN A 56 -41.93 -13.21 -22.47
CA ASN A 56 -43.03 -13.72 -21.65
C ASN A 56 -42.81 -15.19 -21.24
N GLY A 57 -43.66 -16.12 -21.71
CA GLY A 57 -43.60 -17.55 -21.41
C GLY A 57 -42.27 -18.25 -21.70
N GLN A 58 -41.42 -17.66 -22.53
CA GLN A 58 -40.07 -18.18 -22.80
C GLN A 58 -39.04 -17.74 -21.75
N ALA A 59 -39.31 -16.65 -21.04
CA ALA A 59 -38.41 -16.06 -20.04
C ALA A 59 -38.66 -16.68 -18.65
N THR A 60 -38.60 -18.02 -18.58
CA THR A 60 -38.63 -18.76 -17.32
C THR A 60 -37.32 -18.60 -16.56
N ARG A 61 -37.34 -18.82 -15.25
CA ARG A 61 -36.13 -18.76 -14.42
C ARG A 61 -35.00 -19.62 -14.99
N ASN A 62 -35.33 -20.86 -15.35
CA ASN A 62 -34.37 -21.81 -15.90
C ASN A 62 -33.86 -21.40 -17.27
N ALA A 63 -34.72 -20.87 -18.15
CA ALA A 63 -34.29 -20.39 -19.46
C ALA A 63 -33.33 -19.18 -19.34
N ILE A 64 -33.65 -18.21 -18.48
CA ILE A 64 -32.79 -17.05 -18.25
C ILE A 64 -31.43 -17.49 -17.69
N LYS A 65 -31.43 -18.33 -16.63
CA LYS A 65 -30.20 -18.84 -16.00
C LYS A 65 -29.34 -19.61 -17.02
N HIS A 66 -29.96 -20.51 -17.79
CA HIS A 66 -29.29 -21.30 -18.81
C HIS A 66 -28.66 -20.43 -19.92
N GLU A 67 -29.39 -19.45 -20.46
CA GLU A 67 -28.88 -18.60 -21.52
C GLU A 67 -27.74 -17.67 -21.04
N LEU A 68 -27.75 -17.23 -19.79
CA LEU A 68 -26.63 -16.48 -19.21
C LEU A 68 -25.37 -17.35 -19.11
N ILE A 69 -25.51 -18.58 -18.59
CA ILE A 69 -24.40 -19.53 -18.48
C ILE A 69 -23.89 -19.97 -19.87
N SER A 70 -24.79 -20.11 -20.85
CA SER A 70 -24.43 -20.56 -22.21
C SER A 70 -23.46 -19.60 -22.91
N LEU A 71 -23.50 -18.30 -22.59
CA LEU A 71 -22.55 -17.30 -23.12
C LEU A 71 -21.09 -17.64 -22.77
N LYS A 72 -20.85 -18.18 -21.57
CA LYS A 72 -19.51 -18.57 -21.09
C LYS A 72 -18.92 -19.71 -21.91
N ILE A 73 -19.75 -20.68 -22.31
CA ILE A 73 -19.32 -21.90 -23.02
C ILE A 73 -19.52 -21.83 -24.53
N ASN A 74 -20.01 -20.72 -25.07
CA ASN A 74 -20.24 -20.58 -26.50
C ASN A 74 -18.92 -20.35 -27.27
N ASP A 75 -18.49 -21.35 -28.03
CA ASP A 75 -17.24 -21.31 -28.82
C ASP A 75 -17.24 -20.28 -29.95
N LYS A 76 -18.41 -19.79 -30.37
CA LYS A 76 -18.50 -18.73 -31.38
C LYS A 76 -18.08 -17.37 -30.82
N ILE A 77 -18.17 -17.19 -29.49
CA ILE A 77 -17.77 -15.98 -28.77
C ILE A 77 -16.27 -16.10 -28.46
N LYS A 78 -15.47 -15.22 -29.06
CA LYS A 78 -14.03 -15.13 -28.81
C LYS A 78 -13.76 -14.21 -27.64
N LYS A 79 -12.56 -14.32 -27.05
CA LYS A 79 -12.10 -13.39 -26.00
C LYS A 79 -12.20 -11.94 -26.50
N ASP A 80 -12.74 -11.07 -25.66
CA ASP A 80 -13.03 -9.65 -25.88
C ASP A 80 -14.10 -9.32 -26.94
N ASP A 81 -14.82 -10.32 -27.50
CA ASP A 81 -16.02 -10.03 -28.29
C ASP A 81 -17.07 -9.32 -27.42
N PRO A 82 -17.83 -8.34 -27.95
CA PRO A 82 -18.83 -7.62 -27.16
C PRO A 82 -20.02 -8.52 -26.83
N ILE A 83 -20.36 -8.62 -25.54
CA ILE A 83 -21.53 -9.32 -25.04
C ILE A 83 -22.51 -8.30 -24.46
N LEU A 84 -23.77 -8.37 -24.88
CA LEU A 84 -24.85 -7.50 -24.41
C LEU A 84 -25.94 -8.34 -23.73
N ILE A 85 -26.32 -7.98 -22.52
CA ILE A 85 -27.43 -8.57 -21.78
C ILE A 85 -28.43 -7.45 -21.52
N PHE A 86 -29.64 -7.58 -22.04
CA PHE A 86 -30.73 -6.63 -21.84
C PHE A 86 -31.89 -7.32 -21.13
N PHE A 87 -32.40 -6.69 -20.07
CA PHE A 87 -33.58 -7.15 -19.35
C PHE A 87 -34.56 -5.99 -19.16
N ALA A 88 -35.81 -6.21 -19.56
CA ALA A 88 -36.95 -5.37 -19.21
C ALA A 88 -38.04 -6.23 -18.58
N GLY A 89 -38.54 -5.82 -17.42
CA GLY A 89 -39.54 -6.58 -16.66
C GLY A 89 -39.68 -6.11 -15.22
N HIS A 90 -40.33 -6.91 -14.39
CA HIS A 90 -40.41 -6.67 -12.97
C HIS A 90 -39.10 -7.05 -12.28
N GLY A 91 -38.65 -6.19 -11.38
CA GLY A 91 -37.74 -6.59 -10.31
C GLY A 91 -38.52 -6.81 -9.01
N ASN A 92 -37.92 -7.56 -8.09
CA ASN A 92 -38.50 -7.88 -6.80
C ASN A 92 -37.46 -7.70 -5.70
N ASP A 93 -37.95 -7.36 -4.51
CA ASP A 93 -37.19 -7.17 -3.28
C ASP A 93 -37.82 -8.06 -2.20
N ALA A 94 -37.03 -8.96 -1.62
CA ALA A 94 -37.50 -9.90 -0.61
C ALA A 94 -36.50 -10.00 0.55
N PRO A 95 -36.97 -10.25 1.79
CA PRO A 95 -36.07 -10.42 2.92
C PRO A 95 -35.00 -11.46 2.62
N ALA A 96 -33.75 -11.10 2.90
CA ALA A 96 -32.66 -12.04 2.85
C ALA A 96 -32.94 -13.16 3.88
N PRO A 97 -32.72 -14.43 3.55
CA PRO A 97 -32.70 -15.47 4.57
C PRO A 97 -31.60 -15.13 5.59
N PRO A 98 -31.73 -15.50 6.88
CA PRO A 98 -30.75 -15.18 7.92
C PRO A 98 -29.30 -15.51 7.54
N GLU A 99 -29.14 -16.58 6.76
CA GLU A 99 -27.90 -17.06 6.17
C GLU A 99 -27.24 -16.05 5.22
N TRP A 100 -27.95 -15.04 4.72
CA TRP A 100 -27.43 -14.04 3.78
C TRP A 100 -27.33 -12.65 4.42
N SER A 101 -27.18 -12.57 5.75
CA SER A 101 -27.24 -11.32 6.53
C SER A 101 -26.33 -10.17 6.01
N ASN A 102 -25.26 -10.48 5.28
CA ASN A 102 -24.27 -9.49 4.86
C ASN A 102 -24.61 -8.89 3.49
N TRP A 103 -25.60 -9.48 2.81
CA TRP A 103 -26.15 -8.97 1.56
C TRP A 103 -27.08 -7.78 1.76
N GLY A 104 -27.44 -7.49 3.01
CA GLY A 104 -28.43 -6.49 3.40
C GLY A 104 -29.66 -7.18 3.98
N SER A 105 -30.60 -6.41 4.55
CA SER A 105 -31.83 -7.00 5.07
C SER A 105 -32.71 -7.59 3.96
N ASN A 106 -32.56 -7.12 2.72
CA ASN A 106 -33.33 -7.57 1.57
C ASN A 106 -32.41 -7.90 0.38
N VAL A 107 -32.88 -8.80 -0.48
CA VAL A 107 -32.23 -9.28 -1.71
C VAL A 107 -33.04 -8.80 -2.91
N GLN A 108 -32.33 -8.20 -3.86
CA GLN A 108 -32.91 -7.75 -5.11
C GLN A 108 -32.81 -8.87 -6.16
N SER A 109 -33.85 -9.03 -6.97
CA SER A 109 -33.88 -10.09 -7.98
C SER A 109 -34.64 -9.67 -9.25
N LEU A 110 -34.22 -10.24 -10.38
CA LEU A 110 -35.00 -10.20 -11.62
C LEU A 110 -36.17 -11.18 -11.49
N THR A 111 -37.38 -10.74 -11.82
CA THR A 111 -38.59 -11.59 -11.72
C THR A 111 -38.82 -12.33 -13.03
N PRO A 112 -38.69 -13.67 -13.09
CA PRO A 112 -39.00 -14.45 -14.28
C PRO A 112 -40.51 -14.64 -14.46
N HIS A 113 -40.92 -15.08 -15.66
CA HIS A 113 -42.34 -15.32 -15.99
C HIS A 113 -43.04 -16.31 -15.05
N ASP A 114 -42.32 -17.34 -14.62
CA ASP A 114 -42.78 -18.44 -13.77
C ASP A 114 -42.55 -18.20 -12.27
N TYR A 115 -42.20 -16.98 -11.86
CA TYR A 115 -42.03 -16.63 -10.45
C TYR A 115 -43.28 -17.00 -9.61
N GLY A 116 -43.05 -17.57 -8.43
CA GLY A 116 -44.10 -17.99 -7.51
C GLY A 116 -44.85 -19.27 -7.88
N GLN A 117 -44.55 -19.88 -9.03
CA GLN A 117 -45.12 -21.17 -9.43
C GLN A 117 -44.41 -22.33 -8.76
N ARG A 118 -45.05 -23.52 -8.76
CA ARG A 118 -44.39 -24.75 -8.36
C ARG A 118 -43.52 -25.29 -9.49
N ASP A 119 -42.28 -25.62 -9.19
CA ASP A 119 -41.40 -26.35 -10.11
C ASP A 119 -41.72 -27.86 -10.13
N TYR A 120 -40.94 -28.61 -10.91
CA TYR A 120 -41.11 -30.06 -11.06
C TYR A 120 -40.70 -30.86 -9.80
N GLU A 121 -39.94 -30.25 -8.87
CA GLU A 121 -39.54 -30.83 -7.59
C GLU A 121 -40.52 -30.45 -6.45
N GLY A 122 -41.53 -29.63 -6.76
CA GLY A 122 -42.54 -29.16 -5.83
C GLY A 122 -42.14 -27.91 -5.05
N GLY A 123 -40.96 -27.35 -5.31
CA GLY A 123 -40.45 -26.09 -4.76
C GLY A 123 -41.13 -24.87 -5.41
N ILE A 124 -41.00 -23.69 -4.78
CA ILE A 124 -41.52 -22.43 -5.33
C ILE A 124 -40.41 -21.76 -6.14
N VAL A 125 -40.68 -21.50 -7.43
CA VAL A 125 -39.76 -20.81 -8.33
C VAL A 125 -39.46 -19.40 -7.81
N GLN A 126 -38.19 -19.17 -7.49
CA GLN A 126 -37.70 -17.88 -6.98
C GLN A 126 -37.29 -16.93 -8.11
N GLY A 127 -36.97 -15.68 -7.75
CA GLY A 127 -36.37 -14.74 -8.67
C GLY A 127 -34.98 -15.21 -9.12
N LEU A 128 -34.33 -14.42 -9.96
CA LEU A 128 -32.88 -14.52 -10.17
C LEU A 128 -32.21 -13.42 -9.33
N PRO A 129 -31.67 -13.75 -8.15
CA PRO A 129 -31.00 -12.78 -7.29
C PRO A 129 -29.83 -12.08 -7.97
N ASP A 130 -29.57 -10.84 -7.57
CA ASP A 130 -28.41 -10.05 -7.98
C ASP A 130 -27.09 -10.77 -7.68
N ARG A 131 -26.99 -11.50 -6.57
CA ARG A 131 -25.85 -12.38 -6.24
C ARG A 131 -25.60 -13.43 -7.33
N THR A 132 -26.64 -14.13 -7.76
CA THR A 132 -26.54 -15.19 -8.76
C THR A 132 -26.14 -14.61 -10.11
N LEU A 133 -26.75 -13.47 -10.49
CA LEU A 133 -26.38 -12.76 -11.71
C LEU A 133 -24.93 -12.28 -11.66
N GLY A 134 -24.47 -11.74 -10.53
CA GLY A 134 -23.09 -11.31 -10.29
C GLY A 134 -22.09 -12.43 -10.49
N THR A 135 -22.33 -13.61 -9.88
CA THR A 135 -21.48 -14.80 -10.05
C THR A 135 -21.37 -15.21 -11.51
N ILE A 136 -22.50 -15.30 -12.22
CA ILE A 136 -22.50 -15.70 -13.64
C ILE A 136 -21.71 -14.70 -14.49
N LEU A 137 -21.83 -13.39 -14.21
CA LEU A 137 -21.09 -12.36 -14.93
C LEU A 137 -19.58 -12.39 -14.62
N LYS A 138 -19.16 -12.66 -13.36
CA LYS A 138 -17.75 -12.86 -12.99
C LYS A 138 -17.16 -14.02 -13.78
N GLU A 139 -17.84 -15.17 -13.79
CA GLU A 139 -17.39 -16.34 -14.54
C GLU A 139 -17.34 -16.09 -16.06
N LEU A 140 -18.33 -15.36 -16.60
CA LEU A 140 -18.36 -14.98 -17.99
C LEU A 140 -17.18 -14.07 -18.35
N ALA A 141 -16.89 -13.07 -17.51
CA ALA A 141 -15.75 -12.17 -17.69
C ALA A 141 -14.41 -12.92 -17.64
N ASN A 142 -14.27 -13.87 -16.73
CA ASN A 142 -13.08 -14.73 -16.64
C ASN A 142 -12.88 -15.57 -17.92
N ALA A 143 -13.97 -16.12 -18.47
CA ALA A 143 -13.90 -16.97 -19.66
C ALA A 143 -13.74 -16.18 -20.98
N LYS A 144 -14.41 -15.02 -21.12
CA LYS A 144 -14.55 -14.31 -22.40
C LYS A 144 -13.97 -12.89 -22.39
N GLY A 145 -13.44 -12.41 -21.27
CA GLY A 145 -13.01 -11.02 -21.09
C GLY A 145 -14.15 -10.11 -20.64
N ASN A 146 -13.82 -8.90 -20.21
CA ASN A 146 -14.77 -8.01 -19.54
C ASN A 146 -15.58 -7.11 -20.48
N ASN A 147 -15.62 -7.38 -21.80
CA ASN A 147 -16.40 -6.63 -22.78
C ASN A 147 -17.91 -6.96 -22.73
N ILE A 148 -18.46 -6.94 -21.52
CA ILE A 148 -19.83 -7.30 -21.21
C ILE A 148 -20.59 -6.02 -20.86
N THR A 149 -21.80 -5.85 -21.40
CA THR A 149 -22.72 -4.76 -21.11
C THR A 149 -24.02 -5.34 -20.60
N VAL A 150 -24.46 -4.89 -19.44
CA VAL A 150 -25.74 -5.30 -18.84
C VAL A 150 -26.64 -4.08 -18.78
N ILE A 151 -27.87 -4.20 -19.25
CA ILE A 151 -28.87 -3.13 -19.26
C ILE A 151 -30.11 -3.66 -18.54
N LEU A 152 -30.47 -3.03 -17.42
CA LEU A 152 -31.59 -3.43 -16.57
C LEU A 152 -32.64 -2.30 -16.53
N ASP A 153 -33.80 -2.55 -17.16
CA ASP A 153 -34.99 -1.69 -17.07
C ASP A 153 -36.06 -2.31 -16.16
N CYS A 154 -35.72 -2.37 -14.87
CA CYS A 154 -36.55 -2.91 -13.78
C CYS A 154 -36.31 -2.15 -12.46
N CYS A 155 -37.23 -2.27 -11.49
CA CYS A 155 -37.05 -1.70 -10.14
C CYS A 155 -36.16 -2.59 -9.27
N HIS A 156 -35.34 -1.99 -8.41
CA HIS A 156 -34.41 -2.70 -7.54
C HIS A 156 -34.92 -2.85 -6.10
N SER A 157 -35.47 -1.80 -5.47
CA SER A 157 -36.12 -1.90 -4.15
C SER A 157 -37.42 -1.12 -4.13
N GLY A 158 -38.52 -1.84 -4.25
CA GLY A 158 -39.84 -1.32 -3.95
C GLY A 158 -40.54 -2.36 -3.10
N SER A 159 -40.73 -2.10 -1.80
CA SER A 159 -41.72 -2.86 -1.05
C SER A 159 -43.04 -2.72 -1.83
N GLY A 160 -43.52 -3.77 -2.48
CA GLY A 160 -44.75 -3.72 -3.29
C GLY A 160 -45.99 -3.26 -2.51
N THR A 161 -45.85 -3.07 -1.19
CA THR A 161 -46.80 -2.44 -0.28
C THR A 161 -46.92 -0.91 -0.39
N ARG A 162 -46.06 -0.21 -1.17
CA ARG A 162 -46.02 1.28 -1.18
C ARG A 162 -46.45 1.98 -2.48
N SER A 163 -46.58 1.32 -3.63
CA SER A 163 -46.99 2.01 -4.87
C SER A 163 -48.31 1.49 -5.43
N ILE A 164 -49.36 2.32 -5.35
CA ILE A 164 -50.65 2.15 -6.05
C ILE A 164 -50.52 2.46 -7.57
N ASP A 165 -49.33 2.90 -8.01
CA ASP A 165 -49.08 3.36 -9.39
C ASP A 165 -48.88 2.16 -10.36
N PRO A 166 -49.79 1.96 -11.34
CA PRO A 166 -49.71 0.87 -12.32
C PRO A 166 -48.65 1.09 -13.41
N SER A 167 -47.83 2.14 -13.34
CA SER A 167 -46.69 2.33 -14.23
C SER A 167 -45.39 1.72 -13.70
N VAL A 168 -45.35 1.25 -12.45
CA VAL A 168 -44.11 0.81 -11.79
C VAL A 168 -43.71 -0.62 -12.17
N ARG A 169 -42.43 -0.84 -12.52
CA ARG A 169 -41.84 -2.14 -12.86
C ARG A 169 -41.35 -2.91 -11.62
N CYS A 170 -42.22 -3.07 -10.62
CA CYS A 170 -41.94 -3.83 -9.39
C CYS A 170 -43.03 -4.89 -9.13
N ALA A 171 -42.61 -6.13 -8.85
CA ALA A 171 -43.52 -7.19 -8.42
C ALA A 171 -43.80 -7.06 -6.91
N PRO A 172 -44.99 -7.47 -6.42
CA PRO A 172 -45.24 -7.53 -4.99
C PRO A 172 -44.30 -8.53 -4.30
N THR A 173 -43.74 -8.15 -3.14
CA THR A 173 -42.94 -9.05 -2.31
C THR A 173 -43.78 -10.28 -1.96
N ALA A 174 -43.42 -11.44 -2.51
CA ALA A 174 -44.10 -12.69 -2.16
C ALA A 174 -43.82 -13.02 -0.68
N ALA A 175 -44.81 -13.57 0.01
CA ALA A 175 -44.71 -13.95 1.43
C ALA A 175 -43.83 -15.21 1.68
N HIS A 176 -43.11 -15.69 0.65
CA HIS A 176 -42.32 -16.90 0.71
C HIS A 176 -40.85 -16.55 0.96
N LEU A 177 -40.25 -17.20 1.94
CA LEU A 177 -38.82 -17.04 2.25
C LEU A 177 -37.99 -17.57 1.08
N ILE A 178 -36.92 -16.85 0.75
CA ILE A 178 -35.93 -17.35 -0.21
C ILE A 178 -35.18 -18.52 0.45
N PRO A 179 -35.07 -19.69 -0.21
CA PRO A 179 -34.27 -20.80 0.32
C PRO A 179 -32.81 -20.41 0.46
N ALA A 180 -32.18 -20.74 1.59
CA ALA A 180 -30.78 -20.37 1.87
C ALA A 180 -29.79 -20.99 0.86
N ASP A 181 -30.12 -22.16 0.32
CA ASP A 181 -29.36 -22.96 -0.65
C ASP A 181 -29.67 -22.61 -2.12
N LEU A 182 -30.48 -21.57 -2.38
CA LEU A 182 -30.85 -21.18 -3.73
C LEU A 182 -29.61 -20.91 -4.62
N ASP A 183 -29.54 -21.61 -5.76
CA ASP A 183 -28.47 -21.56 -6.76
C ASP A 183 -27.08 -22.01 -6.28
N SER A 184 -27.01 -22.90 -5.29
CA SER A 184 -25.75 -23.54 -4.85
C SER A 184 -24.99 -24.30 -5.94
N ASP A 185 -25.63 -24.58 -7.08
CA ASP A 185 -25.02 -25.19 -8.26
C ASP A 185 -24.17 -24.19 -9.07
N VAL A 186 -24.45 -22.91 -8.94
CA VAL A 186 -23.75 -21.80 -9.61
C VAL A 186 -22.90 -21.01 -8.62
N ILE A 187 -23.36 -20.93 -7.38
CA ILE A 187 -22.70 -20.27 -6.25
C ILE A 187 -21.86 -21.36 -5.57
N PRO A 188 -20.52 -21.40 -5.74
CA PRO A 188 -19.69 -22.46 -5.19
C PRO A 188 -19.91 -22.61 -3.67
N ILE A 189 -20.40 -23.78 -3.24
CA ILE A 189 -20.28 -24.24 -1.85
C ILE A 189 -18.98 -25.03 -1.77
N THR A 190 -17.86 -24.35 -1.59
CA THR A 190 -16.58 -25.01 -1.31
C THR A 190 -16.13 -24.65 0.10
N ARG A 191 -15.97 -25.68 0.95
CA ARG A 191 -15.10 -25.57 2.13
C ARG A 191 -13.69 -25.30 1.60
N GLY A 192 -13.15 -24.12 1.92
CA GLY A 192 -11.88 -23.65 1.38
C GLY A 192 -12.07 -22.97 0.02
N VAL A 193 -11.92 -21.65 0.02
CA VAL A 193 -11.85 -20.74 -1.14
C VAL A 193 -13.18 -20.58 -1.94
N THR A 194 -13.77 -19.38 -1.92
CA THR A 194 -13.85 -18.42 -3.05
C THR A 194 -14.83 -17.27 -2.74
N GLU A 195 -14.32 -16.04 -2.85
CA GLU A 195 -15.00 -14.74 -2.88
C GLU A 195 -16.34 -14.73 -3.66
N LEU A 196 -17.41 -14.22 -3.05
CA LEU A 196 -18.64 -13.82 -3.78
C LEU A 196 -19.24 -12.52 -3.21
N PRO A 197 -19.16 -11.39 -3.94
CA PRO A 197 -19.67 -10.08 -3.50
C PRO A 197 -20.87 -9.55 -4.30
N LYS A 198 -21.43 -8.47 -3.77
CA LYS A 198 -22.54 -7.68 -4.32
C LYS A 198 -22.31 -7.18 -5.75
N PHE A 199 -23.41 -7.12 -6.50
CA PHE A 199 -23.48 -6.62 -7.89
C PHE A 199 -22.86 -5.21 -8.10
N ARG A 200 -22.83 -4.38 -7.04
CA ARG A 200 -22.50 -2.94 -7.12
C ARG A 200 -21.03 -2.60 -7.40
N HIS A 201 -20.06 -3.44 -7.04
CA HIS A 201 -18.64 -3.04 -7.12
C HIS A 201 -17.73 -3.95 -7.95
N GLN A 202 -18.04 -5.25 -8.11
CA GLN A 202 -17.43 -6.07 -9.19
C GLN A 202 -17.87 -5.61 -10.59
N GLY A 203 -19.01 -4.90 -10.69
CA GLY A 203 -19.45 -4.23 -11.91
C GLY A 203 -18.36 -3.35 -12.52
N LEU A 204 -17.45 -2.78 -11.71
CA LEU A 204 -16.32 -1.96 -12.15
C LEU A 204 -15.27 -2.72 -12.99
N GLN A 205 -15.10 -4.02 -12.79
CA GLN A 205 -14.03 -4.83 -13.40
C GLN A 205 -14.56 -5.82 -14.46
N SER A 206 -15.73 -6.42 -14.25
CA SER A 206 -16.27 -7.52 -15.07
C SER A 206 -17.15 -7.05 -16.25
N HIS A 207 -17.90 -5.95 -16.09
CA HIS A 207 -18.87 -5.49 -17.08
C HIS A 207 -19.08 -3.97 -17.06
N VAL A 208 -20.04 -3.47 -17.84
CA VAL A 208 -20.64 -2.14 -17.69
C VAL A 208 -22.12 -2.35 -17.44
N LEU A 209 -22.66 -1.79 -16.37
CA LEU A 209 -24.06 -1.89 -16.01
C LEU A 209 -24.76 -0.56 -16.26
N LEU A 210 -25.85 -0.58 -17.01
CA LEU A 210 -26.79 0.52 -17.14
C LEU A 210 -28.10 0.14 -16.45
N ALA A 211 -28.43 0.78 -15.34
CA ALA A 211 -29.67 0.52 -14.60
C ALA A 211 -30.65 1.70 -14.72
N ALA A 212 -31.95 1.42 -14.75
CA ALA A 212 -32.99 2.42 -14.97
C ALA A 212 -33.16 3.45 -13.84
N CYS A 213 -32.84 3.08 -12.60
CA CYS A 213 -33.03 3.91 -11.42
C CYS A 213 -32.04 3.57 -10.29
N LEU A 214 -31.97 4.43 -9.27
CA LEU A 214 -31.27 4.11 -8.02
C LEU A 214 -31.94 2.94 -7.28
N PRO A 215 -31.23 2.25 -6.37
CA PRO A 215 -31.79 1.14 -5.59
C PRO A 215 -33.08 1.50 -4.84
N GLU A 216 -33.20 2.72 -4.31
CA GLU A 216 -34.36 3.20 -3.55
C GLU A 216 -35.42 3.89 -4.42
N GLU A 217 -35.20 3.97 -5.73
CA GLU A 217 -36.15 4.55 -6.70
C GLU A 217 -36.90 3.46 -7.48
N LEU A 218 -37.93 3.87 -8.23
CA LEU A 218 -38.76 2.99 -9.04
C LEU A 218 -38.54 3.26 -10.52
N ALA A 219 -38.41 2.20 -11.31
CA ALA A 219 -38.46 2.24 -12.77
C ALA A 219 -39.92 2.26 -13.27
N HIS A 220 -40.21 3.10 -14.25
CA HIS A 220 -41.56 3.41 -14.72
C HIS A 220 -41.77 3.13 -16.21
N GLU A 221 -43.00 2.73 -16.57
CA GLU A 221 -43.50 2.73 -17.94
C GLU A 221 -44.13 4.08 -18.32
N LEU A 222 -43.80 4.59 -19.50
CA LEU A 222 -44.47 5.72 -20.14
C LEU A 222 -45.85 5.26 -20.64
N GLN A 223 -46.89 5.61 -19.88
CA GLN A 223 -48.28 5.23 -20.20
C GLN A 223 -48.73 5.65 -21.61
N THR A 224 -48.17 6.74 -22.15
CA THR A 224 -48.52 7.28 -23.47
C THR A 224 -47.88 6.53 -24.63
N GLN A 225 -46.82 5.74 -24.39
CA GLN A 225 -46.07 5.05 -25.45
C GLN A 225 -45.99 3.53 -25.27
N GLY A 226 -46.36 2.99 -24.10
CA GLY A 226 -46.23 1.56 -23.81
C GLY A 226 -44.76 1.11 -23.82
N ARG A 227 -43.87 1.90 -23.21
CA ARG A 227 -42.41 1.69 -23.16
C ARG A 227 -41.87 1.97 -21.78
N GLY A 228 -40.74 1.38 -21.42
CA GLY A 228 -39.96 1.78 -20.25
C GLY A 228 -39.39 3.18 -20.46
N ALA A 229 -39.52 4.05 -19.47
CA ALA A 229 -39.02 5.42 -19.57
C ALA A 229 -37.49 5.47 -19.75
N PHE A 230 -36.77 4.49 -19.21
CA PHE A 230 -35.32 4.38 -19.35
C PHE A 230 -34.96 3.87 -20.73
N THR A 231 -35.51 2.72 -21.15
CA THR A 231 -35.23 2.16 -22.48
C THR A 231 -35.58 3.15 -23.59
N TYR A 232 -36.69 3.87 -23.48
CA TYR A 232 -37.07 4.90 -24.45
C TYR A 232 -36.03 6.02 -24.55
N ALA A 233 -35.60 6.58 -23.42
CA ALA A 233 -34.57 7.62 -23.39
C ALA A 233 -33.21 7.11 -23.90
N LEU A 234 -32.86 5.87 -23.56
CA LEU A 234 -31.63 5.21 -23.97
C LEU A 234 -31.58 4.96 -25.47
N LEU A 235 -32.62 4.37 -26.05
CA LEU A 235 -32.71 4.14 -27.49
C LEU A 235 -32.72 5.46 -28.25
N ASN A 236 -33.47 6.48 -27.81
CA ASN A 236 -33.41 7.81 -28.44
C ASN A 236 -32.00 8.38 -28.44
N ALA A 237 -31.28 8.30 -27.33
CA ALA A 237 -29.89 8.75 -27.25
C ALA A 237 -28.98 7.95 -28.20
N LEU A 238 -29.16 6.63 -28.29
CA LEU A 238 -28.40 5.72 -29.17
C LEU A 238 -28.67 5.96 -30.67
N TYR A 239 -29.92 6.23 -31.07
CA TYR A 239 -30.30 6.49 -32.46
C TYR A 239 -29.78 7.85 -32.96
N LEU A 240 -29.58 8.82 -32.06
CA LEU A 240 -29.01 10.13 -32.36
C LEU A 240 -27.47 10.12 -32.47
N LEU A 241 -26.82 8.96 -32.30
CA LEU A 241 -25.37 8.85 -32.45
C LEU A 241 -24.98 8.67 -33.93
N ASP A 242 -24.32 9.67 -34.48
CA ASP A 242 -23.83 9.67 -35.87
C ASP A 242 -22.45 9.00 -36.04
N SER A 243 -21.69 8.78 -34.97
CA SER A 243 -20.31 8.24 -35.03
C SER A 243 -20.04 7.06 -34.10
N VAL A 244 -19.00 6.28 -34.43
CA VAL A 244 -18.55 5.06 -33.74
C VAL A 244 -17.84 5.36 -32.41
N ASP A 245 -17.68 6.63 -32.05
CA ASP A 245 -16.73 7.11 -31.03
C ASP A 245 -17.39 7.62 -29.74
N THR A 246 -18.43 6.94 -29.25
CA THR A 246 -19.14 7.31 -28.01
C THR A 246 -18.78 6.36 -26.87
N THR A 247 -18.58 6.89 -25.66
CA THR A 247 -18.40 6.10 -24.42
C THR A 247 -19.74 5.87 -23.70
N TYR A 248 -19.81 4.90 -22.79
CA TYR A 248 -21.02 4.73 -21.96
C TYR A 248 -21.34 5.97 -21.11
N ALA A 249 -20.32 6.64 -20.58
CA ALA A 249 -20.48 7.88 -19.84
C ALA A 249 -21.06 9.00 -20.72
N ASP A 250 -20.62 9.11 -21.98
CA ASP A 250 -21.18 10.07 -22.92
C ASP A 250 -22.62 9.74 -23.33
N LEU A 251 -22.94 8.46 -23.46
CA LEU A 251 -24.31 7.99 -23.70
C LEU A 251 -25.24 8.39 -22.55
N MET A 252 -24.83 8.14 -21.30
CA MET A 252 -25.64 8.47 -20.12
C MET A 252 -25.94 9.97 -20.00
N ARG A 253 -24.98 10.83 -20.35
CA ARG A 253 -25.17 12.29 -20.34
C ARG A 253 -26.13 12.78 -21.44
N ARG A 254 -26.29 12.02 -22.52
CA ARG A 254 -27.22 12.33 -23.62
C ARG A 254 -28.65 11.86 -23.36
N LEU A 255 -28.87 11.07 -22.31
CA LEU A 255 -30.22 10.65 -21.93
C LEU A 255 -31.10 11.88 -21.68
N THR A 256 -32.32 11.81 -22.18
CA THR A 256 -33.34 12.80 -21.80
C THR A 256 -33.56 12.74 -20.29
N HIS A 257 -33.72 13.90 -19.65
CA HIS A 257 -33.94 13.97 -18.20
C HIS A 257 -35.23 13.22 -17.82
N LEU A 258 -35.11 12.26 -16.91
CA LEU A 258 -36.23 11.47 -16.42
C LEU A 258 -36.63 11.96 -15.02
N PRO A 259 -37.80 12.60 -14.84
CA PRO A 259 -38.14 13.24 -13.57
C PRO A 259 -38.41 12.24 -12.42
N ARG A 260 -38.91 11.04 -12.76
CA ARG A 260 -39.36 10.04 -11.77
C ARG A 260 -38.36 8.90 -11.51
N GLN A 261 -37.24 8.87 -12.23
CA GLN A 261 -36.22 7.82 -12.09
C GLN A 261 -34.86 8.34 -12.52
N ASN A 262 -33.80 7.79 -11.95
CA ASN A 262 -32.44 8.26 -12.12
C ASN A 262 -31.53 7.17 -12.69
N PRO A 263 -31.38 7.09 -14.02
CA PRO A 263 -30.53 6.08 -14.64
C PRO A 263 -29.09 6.12 -14.13
N GLN A 264 -28.52 4.94 -13.87
CA GLN A 264 -27.15 4.75 -13.37
C GLN A 264 -26.28 4.09 -14.43
N CYS A 265 -25.00 4.43 -14.44
CA CYS A 265 -23.97 3.66 -15.12
C CYS A 265 -22.86 3.30 -14.13
N GLU A 266 -22.69 2.01 -13.93
CA GLU A 266 -21.62 1.40 -13.14
C GLU A 266 -20.70 0.63 -14.09
N GLY A 267 -19.47 0.35 -13.69
CA GLY A 267 -18.51 -0.28 -14.58
C GLY A 267 -17.49 0.66 -15.23
N ASN A 268 -16.80 0.14 -16.23
CA ASN A 268 -15.88 0.89 -17.09
C ASN A 268 -16.65 1.83 -18.04
N SER A 269 -17.23 2.90 -17.48
CA SER A 269 -18.08 3.85 -18.20
C SER A 269 -17.35 4.62 -19.31
N ASN A 270 -16.02 4.72 -19.24
CA ASN A 270 -15.20 5.38 -20.26
C ASN A 270 -14.84 4.46 -21.44
N ARG A 271 -15.29 3.20 -21.40
CA ARG A 271 -15.19 2.28 -22.54
C ARG A 271 -16.07 2.75 -23.69
N MET A 272 -15.61 2.55 -24.92
CA MET A 272 -16.43 2.78 -26.10
C MET A 272 -17.61 1.81 -26.14
N LEU A 273 -18.76 2.28 -26.62
CA LEU A 273 -19.96 1.46 -26.72
C LEU A 273 -19.69 0.18 -27.52
N PHE A 274 -19.94 -0.96 -26.90
CA PHE A 274 -19.81 -2.30 -27.49
C PHE A 274 -18.42 -2.58 -28.08
N SER A 275 -17.36 -2.08 -27.44
CA SER A 275 -15.98 -2.25 -27.89
C SER A 275 -15.03 -2.44 -26.70
N ASN A 276 -13.95 -3.20 -26.91
CA ASN A 276 -12.86 -3.31 -25.95
C ASN A 276 -11.87 -2.13 -26.01
N ILE A 277 -12.09 -1.19 -26.95
CA ILE A 277 -11.30 0.03 -27.05
C ILE A 277 -11.69 0.97 -25.92
N VAL A 278 -10.75 1.17 -24.99
CA VAL A 278 -10.78 2.27 -24.05
C VAL A 278 -10.07 3.45 -24.74
N ARG A 279 -10.79 4.53 -25.05
CA ARG A 279 -10.14 5.76 -25.56
C ARG A 279 -9.31 6.37 -24.43
N SER A 280 -8.02 6.05 -24.45
CA SER A 280 -6.99 6.66 -23.61
C SER A 280 -6.66 8.05 -24.14
N MET A 281 -7.17 9.11 -23.55
CA MET A 281 -6.84 10.49 -23.93
C MET A 281 -6.13 11.20 -22.78
N LYS A 282 -4.95 10.69 -22.43
CA LYS A 282 -4.10 11.29 -21.39
C LYS A 282 -3.99 12.81 -21.62
N GLY A 283 -4.39 13.58 -20.61
CA GLY A 283 -4.23 15.02 -20.55
C GLY A 283 -5.26 15.85 -21.32
N CYS A 284 -6.42 15.30 -21.73
CA CYS A 284 -7.50 16.12 -22.31
C CYS A 284 -8.64 16.30 -21.30
N TYR A 285 -9.12 17.54 -21.16
CA TYR A 285 -10.13 17.94 -20.17
C TYR A 285 -11.28 18.69 -20.85
N ILE A 286 -12.45 18.73 -20.22
CA ILE A 286 -13.54 19.63 -20.65
C ILE A 286 -13.24 21.03 -20.15
N ALA A 287 -13.63 22.03 -20.93
CA ALA A 287 -13.81 23.38 -20.43
C ALA A 287 -15.18 23.94 -20.77
N LYS A 288 -15.83 24.59 -19.81
CA LYS A 288 -17.14 25.22 -19.95
C LYS A 288 -17.00 26.73 -19.97
N LEU A 289 -17.65 27.38 -20.93
CA LEU A 289 -17.74 28.84 -20.97
C LEU A 289 -18.85 29.32 -20.03
N GLU A 290 -18.47 29.91 -18.91
CA GLU A 290 -19.37 30.51 -17.93
C GLU A 290 -19.21 32.04 -17.90
N LYS A 291 -20.19 32.76 -18.44
CA LYS A 291 -20.14 34.23 -18.59
C LYS A 291 -18.85 34.68 -19.31
N ASP A 292 -17.89 35.25 -18.58
CA ASP A 292 -16.61 35.77 -19.10
C ASP A 292 -15.40 34.90 -18.72
N LYS A 293 -15.65 33.70 -18.20
CA LYS A 293 -14.62 32.77 -17.73
C LYS A 293 -14.76 31.42 -18.39
N LEU A 294 -13.63 30.79 -18.63
CA LEU A 294 -13.55 29.41 -19.03
C LEU A 294 -13.21 28.57 -17.79
N VAL A 295 -14.12 27.69 -17.38
CA VAL A 295 -13.94 26.76 -16.26
C VAL A 295 -13.43 25.44 -16.83
N ILE A 296 -12.17 25.13 -16.56
CA ILE A 296 -11.51 23.90 -16.99
C ILE A 296 -11.63 22.86 -15.89
N GLU A 297 -12.04 21.67 -16.28
CA GLU A 297 -12.31 20.53 -15.40
C GLU A 297 -11.04 19.75 -15.05
N ALA A 298 -9.98 20.49 -14.76
CA ALA A 298 -8.64 20.03 -14.42
C ALA A 298 -8.04 20.96 -13.37
N GLY A 299 -7.52 20.40 -12.28
CA GLY A 299 -6.94 21.16 -11.17
C GLY A 299 -5.51 20.76 -10.82
N ILE A 300 -5.07 21.17 -9.63
CA ILE A 300 -3.75 20.84 -9.08
C ILE A 300 -3.51 19.32 -9.08
N ILE A 301 -4.55 18.53 -8.77
CA ILE A 301 -4.46 17.07 -8.75
C ILE A 301 -4.16 16.47 -10.14
N ASN A 302 -4.51 17.21 -11.20
CA ASN A 302 -4.25 16.84 -12.59
C ASN A 302 -2.93 17.41 -13.12
N GLY A 303 -2.11 18.03 -12.27
CA GLY A 303 -0.85 18.68 -12.65
C GLY A 303 -1.03 20.09 -13.24
N VAL A 304 -2.21 20.70 -13.07
CA VAL A 304 -2.46 22.07 -13.52
C VAL A 304 -1.95 23.07 -12.49
N THR A 305 -1.19 24.05 -12.96
CA THR A 305 -0.63 25.13 -12.14
C THR A 305 -1.04 26.49 -12.71
N SER A 306 -0.68 27.57 -12.00
CA SER A 306 -0.89 28.92 -12.51
C SER A 306 -0.09 29.23 -13.78
N ALA A 307 0.94 28.43 -14.11
CA ALA A 307 1.75 28.56 -15.31
C ALA A 307 1.28 27.65 -16.47
N THR A 308 0.24 26.83 -16.26
CA THR A 308 -0.24 25.91 -17.30
C THR A 308 -0.89 26.68 -18.45
N VAL A 309 -0.40 26.40 -19.66
CA VAL A 309 -0.95 26.87 -20.95
C VAL A 309 -1.86 25.80 -21.51
N PHE A 310 -3.04 26.18 -22.03
CA PHE A 310 -4.02 25.24 -22.59
C PHE A 310 -4.28 25.50 -24.07
N ASP A 311 -4.33 24.44 -24.85
CA ASP A 311 -4.86 24.43 -26.21
C ASP A 311 -6.35 24.04 -26.19
N LEU A 312 -7.15 24.70 -27.03
CA LEU A 312 -8.61 24.60 -27.04
C LEU A 312 -9.12 24.03 -28.37
N TRP A 313 -10.11 23.14 -28.34
CA TRP A 313 -10.82 22.60 -29.50
C TRP A 313 -12.34 22.55 -29.27
N LEU A 314 -13.12 22.53 -30.36
CA LEU A 314 -14.58 22.39 -30.29
C LEU A 314 -15.02 20.94 -30.08
N LYS A 315 -14.31 20.01 -30.72
CA LYS A 315 -14.62 18.58 -30.65
C LYS A 315 -13.37 17.79 -30.30
N ILE A 316 -13.62 16.62 -29.75
CA ILE A 316 -12.59 15.72 -29.26
C ILE A 316 -11.73 15.13 -30.38
N ASP A 317 -12.31 14.97 -31.57
CA ASP A 317 -11.63 14.40 -32.73
C ASP A 317 -10.65 15.41 -33.37
N ASP A 318 -10.79 16.70 -33.08
CA ASP A 318 -9.93 17.76 -33.61
C ASP A 318 -8.62 17.90 -32.81
N VAL A 319 -8.49 17.23 -31.67
CA VAL A 319 -7.37 17.40 -30.70
C VAL A 319 -6.00 17.06 -31.29
N PHE A 320 -5.95 16.26 -32.36
CA PHE A 320 -4.72 15.94 -33.09
C PHE A 320 -4.42 16.92 -34.24
N GLY A 321 -5.35 17.82 -34.54
CA GLY A 321 -5.19 18.91 -35.50
C GLY A 321 -4.87 20.25 -34.83
N THR A 322 -4.98 21.34 -35.59
CA THR A 322 -4.68 22.70 -35.11
C THR A 322 -5.70 23.14 -34.04
N PRO A 323 -5.26 23.64 -32.88
CA PRO A 323 -6.18 24.16 -31.87
C PRO A 323 -6.94 25.38 -32.37
N LEU A 324 -8.18 25.54 -31.91
CA LEU A 324 -8.99 26.73 -32.12
C LEU A 324 -8.28 27.98 -31.57
N THR A 325 -7.67 27.85 -30.39
CA THR A 325 -6.84 28.88 -29.77
C THR A 325 -5.96 28.29 -28.67
N THR A 326 -4.96 29.05 -28.23
CA THR A 326 -4.12 28.74 -27.08
C THR A 326 -4.32 29.81 -26.00
N LEU A 327 -4.64 29.39 -24.78
CA LEU A 327 -4.85 30.28 -23.64
C LEU A 327 -3.48 30.78 -23.11
N PRO A 328 -3.27 32.10 -23.00
CA PRO A 328 -1.97 32.66 -22.61
C PRO A 328 -1.63 32.42 -21.14
N GLU A 329 -0.33 32.21 -20.86
CA GLU A 329 0.25 32.00 -19.52
C GLU A 329 -0.08 33.15 -18.53
N LYS A 330 -0.15 34.40 -19.02
CA LYS A 330 -0.39 35.60 -18.20
C LYS A 330 -1.87 35.96 -18.03
N GLY A 331 -2.76 34.97 -18.05
CA GLY A 331 -4.22 35.12 -18.06
C GLY A 331 -4.98 34.52 -16.87
N LEU A 332 -4.52 34.72 -15.62
CA LEU A 332 -5.28 34.42 -14.38
C LEU A 332 -5.79 32.97 -14.26
N CYS A 333 -4.95 31.96 -14.49
CA CYS A 333 -5.24 30.59 -14.07
C CYS A 333 -5.25 30.53 -12.53
N LYS A 334 -6.42 30.36 -11.92
CA LYS A 334 -6.55 30.02 -10.49
C LYS A 334 -6.83 28.52 -10.38
N PRO A 335 -5.80 27.66 -10.24
CA PRO A 335 -6.03 26.23 -10.08
C PRO A 335 -6.57 25.96 -8.67
N PHE A 336 -7.69 25.26 -8.64
CA PHE A 336 -8.23 24.60 -7.45
C PHE A 336 -7.84 23.12 -7.50
N PRO A 337 -8.05 22.32 -6.45
CA PRO A 337 -7.65 20.92 -6.46
C PRO A 337 -8.14 20.11 -7.67
N LEU A 338 -9.39 20.32 -8.11
CA LEU A 338 -10.04 19.54 -9.20
C LEU A 338 -10.42 20.35 -10.46
N ARG A 339 -10.29 21.68 -10.43
CA ARG A 339 -10.68 22.55 -11.54
C ARG A 339 -9.81 23.78 -11.63
N THR A 340 -9.82 24.46 -12.76
CA THR A 340 -9.07 25.72 -12.97
C THR A 340 -9.95 26.74 -13.65
N GLU A 341 -9.98 27.96 -13.09
CA GLU A 341 -10.65 29.09 -13.74
C GLU A 341 -9.64 29.87 -14.58
N VAL A 342 -9.98 30.12 -15.84
CA VAL A 342 -9.19 30.94 -16.78
C VAL A 342 -10.06 32.06 -17.34
N LYS A 343 -9.48 33.24 -17.59
CA LYS A 343 -10.21 34.33 -18.26
C LYS A 343 -10.52 33.93 -19.71
N SER A 344 -11.79 34.09 -20.14
CA SER A 344 -12.18 33.66 -21.49
C SER A 344 -11.42 34.43 -22.57
N PRO A 345 -10.88 33.76 -23.60
CA PRO A 345 -10.43 34.43 -24.82
C PRO A 345 -11.66 34.93 -25.62
N SER A 346 -11.46 35.94 -26.47
CA SER A 346 -12.49 36.39 -27.41
C SER A 346 -12.66 35.37 -28.54
N LEU A 347 -13.54 34.38 -28.38
CA LEU A 347 -13.80 33.35 -29.40
C LEU A 347 -14.78 33.90 -30.45
N LYS A 348 -14.27 34.32 -31.61
CA LYS A 348 -15.11 34.75 -32.73
C LYS A 348 -16.04 33.59 -33.14
N HIS A 349 -17.36 33.84 -33.13
CA HIS A 349 -18.44 32.91 -33.50
C HIS A 349 -18.80 31.76 -32.53
N HIS A 350 -18.13 31.63 -31.38
CA HIS A 350 -18.40 30.55 -30.40
C HIS A 350 -18.60 31.02 -28.94
N ASN A 351 -18.84 32.31 -28.73
CA ASN A 351 -19.11 32.92 -27.42
C ASN A 351 -20.57 32.71 -26.94
N VAL A 352 -21.06 31.46 -26.94
CA VAL A 352 -22.36 31.13 -26.35
C VAL A 352 -22.13 30.55 -24.95
N PRO A 353 -22.63 31.17 -23.87
CA PRO A 353 -22.55 30.62 -22.52
C PRO A 353 -23.11 29.19 -22.48
N GLY A 354 -22.39 28.27 -21.84
CA GLY A 354 -22.74 26.84 -21.80
C GLY A 354 -22.14 25.99 -22.92
N THR A 355 -21.35 26.58 -23.83
CA THR A 355 -20.58 25.79 -24.81
C THR A 355 -19.49 24.99 -24.12
N ASN A 356 -19.41 23.69 -24.44
CA ASN A 356 -18.33 22.80 -24.01
C ASN A 356 -17.19 22.83 -25.04
N PHE A 357 -15.97 22.96 -24.53
CA PHE A 357 -14.73 22.85 -25.28
C PHE A 357 -13.91 21.67 -24.76
N ILE A 358 -13.00 21.20 -25.60
CA ILE A 358 -11.95 20.27 -25.20
C ILE A 358 -10.67 21.06 -25.01
N VAL A 359 -9.97 20.81 -23.92
CA VAL A 359 -8.71 21.48 -23.62
C VAL A 359 -7.61 20.48 -23.33
N LYS A 360 -6.41 20.78 -23.79
CA LYS A 360 -5.21 19.98 -23.50
C LYS A 360 -4.14 20.93 -22.97
N PRO A 361 -3.55 20.68 -21.80
CA PRO A 361 -2.44 21.47 -21.33
C PRO A 361 -1.25 21.21 -22.24
N ARG A 362 -0.63 22.30 -22.71
CA ARG A 362 0.59 22.29 -23.52
C ARG A 362 1.82 22.08 -22.63
N ASN A 363 1.81 22.71 -21.45
CA ASN A 363 2.86 22.63 -20.44
C ASN A 363 2.21 22.35 -19.08
N THR A 364 2.33 21.13 -18.54
CA THR A 364 2.06 20.86 -17.11
C THR A 364 3.36 20.95 -16.34
N GLU A 365 3.30 21.38 -15.08
CA GLU A 365 4.47 21.24 -14.21
C GLU A 365 4.77 19.75 -14.07
N LYS A 366 6.01 19.40 -14.35
CA LYS A 366 6.48 18.02 -14.29
C LYS A 366 6.50 17.58 -12.83
N PRO A 367 6.12 16.33 -12.51
CA PRO A 367 6.32 15.79 -11.18
C PRO A 367 7.79 15.93 -10.79
N THR A 368 8.08 16.43 -9.59
CA THR A 368 9.45 16.52 -9.06
C THR A 368 9.67 15.40 -8.06
N LEU A 369 10.76 14.65 -8.23
CA LEU A 369 11.20 13.62 -7.30
C LEU A 369 12.50 14.08 -6.64
N ALA A 370 12.50 14.16 -5.31
CA ALA A 370 13.71 14.48 -4.55
C ALA A 370 14.54 13.21 -4.37
N VAL A 371 15.77 13.20 -4.86
CA VAL A 371 16.63 12.02 -4.89
C VAL A 371 17.93 12.27 -4.14
N HIS A 372 18.34 11.34 -3.29
CA HIS A 372 19.68 11.27 -2.75
C HIS A 372 20.50 10.28 -3.57
N VAL A 373 21.71 10.65 -3.97
CA VAL A 373 22.55 9.83 -4.84
C VAL A 373 23.88 9.57 -4.15
N GLU A 374 24.17 8.29 -3.87
CA GLU A 374 25.47 7.89 -3.34
C GLU A 374 26.59 8.12 -4.37
N ASP A 375 27.82 8.28 -3.88
CA ASP A 375 28.98 8.60 -4.74
C ASP A 375 29.19 7.57 -5.86
N ASN A 376 28.91 6.29 -5.60
CA ASN A 376 29.01 5.22 -6.59
C ASN A 376 27.95 5.30 -7.71
N ALA A 377 26.84 6.00 -7.51
CA ALA A 377 25.73 6.12 -8.45
C ALA A 377 25.69 7.45 -9.23
N LYS A 378 26.52 8.44 -8.86
CA LYS A 378 26.52 9.79 -9.44
C LYS A 378 26.70 9.82 -10.96
N LEU A 379 27.54 8.94 -11.52
CA LEU A 379 27.77 8.85 -12.97
C LEU A 379 26.50 8.41 -13.70
N ILE A 380 25.82 7.38 -13.18
CA ILE A 380 24.57 6.86 -13.77
C ILE A 380 23.46 7.91 -13.63
N PHE A 381 23.36 8.56 -12.47
CA PHE A 381 22.38 9.62 -12.23
C PHE A 381 22.52 10.81 -13.20
N ARG A 382 23.76 11.25 -13.49
CA ARG A 382 23.99 12.29 -14.51
C ARG A 382 23.51 11.85 -15.89
N SER A 383 23.83 10.62 -16.29
CA SER A 383 23.36 10.08 -17.58
C SER A 383 21.83 9.99 -17.65
N LEU A 384 21.16 9.67 -16.55
CA LEU A 384 19.69 9.67 -16.46
C LEU A 384 19.10 11.08 -16.56
N CYS A 385 19.73 12.09 -15.95
CA CYS A 385 19.29 13.49 -16.06
C CYS A 385 19.44 14.04 -17.47
N GLU A 386 20.43 13.56 -18.22
CA GLU A 386 20.70 13.93 -19.62
C GLU A 386 19.86 13.11 -20.63
N HIS A 387 19.10 12.11 -20.16
CA HIS A 387 18.31 11.25 -21.03
C HIS A 387 17.22 12.06 -21.77
N PRO A 388 17.00 11.83 -23.09
CA PRO A 388 16.02 12.60 -23.87
C PRO A 388 14.60 12.60 -23.29
N ASN A 389 14.21 11.48 -22.65
CA ASN A 389 12.92 11.34 -21.97
C ASN A 389 12.82 12.09 -20.62
N ALA A 390 13.95 12.42 -19.99
CA ALA A 390 14.02 13.20 -18.75
C ALA A 390 13.64 14.66 -18.95
N LEU A 391 13.97 15.19 -20.13
CA LEU A 391 13.51 16.50 -20.54
C LEU A 391 12.01 16.54 -20.92
N ALA A 392 11.28 15.43 -20.88
CA ALA A 392 9.86 15.38 -21.27
C ALA A 392 8.87 15.04 -20.14
N THR A 393 9.24 14.26 -19.11
CA THR A 393 8.22 13.56 -18.28
C THR A 393 8.16 13.98 -16.81
N PHE A 394 9.29 14.08 -16.10
CA PHE A 394 9.39 14.46 -14.67
C PHE A 394 10.72 15.20 -14.41
N VAL A 395 10.92 15.75 -13.21
CA VAL A 395 12.15 16.45 -12.79
C VAL A 395 12.79 15.69 -11.63
N LEU A 396 14.09 15.43 -11.74
CA LEU A 396 14.91 14.90 -10.65
C LEU A 396 15.58 16.06 -9.94
N GLU A 397 15.44 16.13 -8.62
CA GLU A 397 16.10 17.14 -7.78
C GLU A 397 17.00 16.45 -6.76
N GLU A 398 18.32 16.64 -6.86
CA GLU A 398 19.26 16.07 -5.90
C GLU A 398 19.12 16.77 -4.54
N LYS A 399 18.91 15.99 -3.48
CA LYS A 399 18.75 16.47 -2.10
C LYS A 399 19.64 15.70 -1.12
N PRO A 400 19.97 16.29 0.04
CA PRO A 400 20.54 15.55 1.17
C PRO A 400 19.62 14.40 1.60
N LYS A 401 20.19 13.31 2.15
CA LYS A 401 19.46 12.07 2.51
C LYS A 401 18.18 12.32 3.29
N GLY A 402 18.21 13.20 4.30
CA GLY A 402 17.03 13.51 5.14
C GLY A 402 15.94 14.37 4.49
N LEU A 403 16.16 14.89 3.28
CA LEU A 403 15.18 15.67 2.51
C LEU A 403 14.80 15.01 1.17
N ALA A 404 15.37 13.84 0.88
CA ALA A 404 15.07 13.08 -0.32
C ALA A 404 13.84 12.19 -0.11
N ASP A 405 13.07 11.97 -1.17
CA ASP A 405 12.05 10.92 -1.21
C ASP A 405 12.73 9.55 -1.25
N VAL A 406 13.79 9.45 -2.06
CA VAL A 406 14.37 8.17 -2.46
C VAL A 406 15.88 8.25 -2.58
N GLY A 407 16.56 7.15 -2.29
CA GLY A 407 18.02 7.01 -2.37
C GLY A 407 18.42 6.09 -3.51
N LEU A 408 19.52 6.42 -4.20
CA LEU A 408 20.11 5.59 -5.26
C LEU A 408 21.54 5.20 -4.90
N SER A 409 21.82 3.89 -4.92
CA SER A 409 23.18 3.35 -4.83
C SER A 409 23.45 2.35 -5.95
N ALA A 410 24.68 2.31 -6.46
CA ALA A 410 25.03 1.48 -7.61
C ALA A 410 25.73 0.17 -7.20
N HIS A 411 25.31 -0.92 -7.84
CA HIS A 411 25.95 -2.24 -7.80
C HIS A 411 26.43 -2.63 -9.21
N ARG A 412 27.13 -3.77 -9.36
CA ARG A 412 27.80 -4.16 -10.62
C ARG A 412 26.86 -4.15 -11.84
N GLU A 413 25.62 -4.62 -11.68
CA GLU A 413 24.65 -4.75 -12.78
C GLU A 413 23.25 -4.20 -12.41
N SER A 414 23.12 -3.54 -11.26
CA SER A 414 21.84 -3.05 -10.74
C SER A 414 22.00 -1.74 -9.95
N ILE A 415 20.89 -1.05 -9.75
CA ILE A 415 20.77 0.10 -8.84
C ILE A 415 19.85 -0.31 -7.70
N SER A 416 20.29 -0.05 -6.48
CA SER A 416 19.48 -0.22 -5.27
C SER A 416 18.72 1.07 -4.99
N PHE A 417 17.43 0.92 -4.77
CA PHE A 417 16.50 1.99 -4.48
C PHE A 417 16.09 1.96 -3.01
N HIS A 418 16.35 3.06 -2.31
CA HIS A 418 16.08 3.19 -0.88
C HIS A 418 14.88 4.12 -0.68
N LEU A 419 13.94 3.76 0.18
CA LEU A 419 12.87 4.67 0.61
C LEU A 419 13.44 5.59 1.69
N LEU A 420 13.48 6.91 1.43
CA LEU A 420 14.10 7.89 2.33
C LEU A 420 13.11 8.92 2.89
N ALA A 421 11.87 8.95 2.40
CA ALA A 421 10.88 9.87 2.92
C ALA A 421 10.68 9.62 4.44
N SER A 422 10.77 10.69 5.24
CA SER A 422 10.82 10.60 6.71
C SER A 422 9.59 9.96 7.37
N GLU A 423 8.46 9.93 6.67
CA GLU A 423 7.23 9.26 7.13
C GLU A 423 7.24 7.75 6.85
N GLU A 424 8.06 7.30 5.90
CA GLU A 424 8.24 5.89 5.49
C GLU A 424 9.49 5.26 6.12
N SER A 425 10.49 6.07 6.48
CA SER A 425 11.74 5.60 7.10
C SER A 425 11.58 5.06 8.53
N ARG A 426 10.36 5.04 9.06
CA ARG A 426 10.05 4.55 10.42
C ARG A 426 10.13 3.03 10.53
N PHE A 427 9.84 2.32 9.45
CA PHE A 427 9.94 0.88 9.38
C PHE A 427 10.94 0.52 8.28
N HIS A 428 11.95 -0.28 8.64
CA HIS A 428 13.02 -0.66 7.73
C HIS A 428 12.44 -1.52 6.61
N CYS A 429 12.48 -0.99 5.39
CA CYS A 429 12.14 -1.72 4.18
C CYS A 429 13.44 -1.91 3.39
N PRO A 430 13.78 -3.15 2.99
CA PRO A 430 15.03 -3.41 2.30
C PRO A 430 15.09 -2.66 0.97
N PRO A 431 16.27 -2.22 0.52
CA PRO A 431 16.40 -1.53 -0.74
C PRO A 431 16.07 -2.45 -1.90
N ARG A 432 15.30 -1.93 -2.85
CA ARG A 432 14.88 -2.70 -4.02
C ARG A 432 15.95 -2.65 -5.10
N GLN A 433 16.40 -3.81 -5.56
CA GLN A 433 17.35 -3.89 -6.68
C GLN A 433 16.63 -3.82 -8.03
N ILE A 434 17.12 -2.94 -8.90
CA ILE A 434 16.53 -2.67 -10.21
C ILE A 434 17.63 -2.79 -11.26
N GLY A 435 17.38 -3.56 -12.33
CA GLY A 435 18.27 -3.60 -13.49
C GLY A 435 18.43 -2.21 -14.10
N ILE A 436 19.65 -1.85 -14.53
CA ILE A 436 20.00 -0.51 -15.02
C ILE A 436 19.06 -0.03 -16.14
N GLU A 437 18.60 -0.95 -16.98
CA GLU A 437 17.67 -0.72 -18.08
C GLU A 437 16.27 -0.24 -17.65
N ASN A 438 15.84 -0.57 -16.42
CA ASN A 438 14.50 -0.27 -15.89
C ASN A 438 14.46 0.93 -14.94
N VAL A 439 15.62 1.51 -14.61
CA VAL A 439 15.75 2.61 -13.63
C VAL A 439 14.92 3.83 -14.04
N TRP A 440 14.85 4.13 -15.33
CA TRP A 440 14.08 5.26 -15.84
C TRP A 440 12.58 5.11 -15.54
N ASP A 441 12.03 3.93 -15.83
CA ASP A 441 10.62 3.63 -15.60
C ASP A 441 10.30 3.68 -14.10
N TYR A 442 11.20 3.16 -13.27
CA TYR A 442 11.07 3.22 -11.82
C TYR A 442 11.05 4.66 -11.29
N LEU A 443 12.01 5.51 -11.70
CA LEU A 443 12.07 6.92 -11.29
C LEU A 443 10.84 7.72 -11.75
N SER A 444 10.37 7.45 -12.97
CA SER A 444 9.12 8.01 -13.48
C SER A 444 7.95 7.63 -12.57
N HIS A 445 7.85 6.34 -12.25
CA HIS A 445 6.80 5.79 -11.39
C HIS A 445 6.80 6.41 -9.99
N ALA A 446 7.98 6.52 -9.38
CA ALA A 446 8.20 7.16 -8.09
C ALA A 446 7.80 8.64 -8.12
N ALA A 447 8.18 9.38 -9.16
CA ALA A 447 7.84 10.80 -9.28
C ALA A 447 6.32 11.02 -9.29
N PHE A 448 5.55 10.20 -10.01
CA PHE A 448 4.09 10.26 -10.00
C PHE A 448 3.48 9.80 -8.67
N TYR A 449 4.03 8.74 -8.06
CA TYR A 449 3.61 8.23 -6.76
C TYR A 449 3.72 9.31 -5.68
N TYR A 450 4.91 9.88 -5.47
CA TYR A 450 5.15 10.89 -4.43
C TYR A 450 4.41 12.19 -4.72
N GLN A 451 4.25 12.58 -5.99
CA GLN A 451 3.41 13.73 -6.35
C GLN A 451 1.97 13.52 -5.85
N ARG A 452 1.35 12.37 -6.13
CA ARG A 452 -0.03 12.07 -5.69
C ARG A 452 -0.13 11.86 -4.19
N LEU A 453 0.91 11.29 -3.56
CA LEU A 453 0.97 11.10 -2.11
C LEU A 453 1.01 12.45 -1.38
N ARG A 454 1.76 13.43 -1.91
CA ARG A 454 1.91 14.79 -1.33
C ARG A 454 0.74 15.73 -1.67
N GLN A 455 0.09 15.54 -2.82
CA GLN A 455 -1.04 16.37 -3.23
C GLN A 455 -2.16 16.34 -2.16
N VAL A 456 -2.69 17.53 -1.81
CA VAL A 456 -3.83 17.76 -0.90
C VAL A 456 -3.53 17.75 0.61
N ASN A 457 -2.28 17.99 1.05
CA ASN A 457 -2.05 18.55 2.39
C ASN A 457 -2.27 20.08 2.39
N GLY A 458 -3.53 20.48 2.24
CA GLY A 458 -3.96 21.87 2.09
C GLY A 458 -4.98 22.32 3.14
N ALA A 459 -4.84 21.88 4.39
CA ALA A 459 -5.42 22.57 5.55
C ALA A 459 -4.60 22.34 6.84
N THR A 460 -3.28 22.50 6.80
CA THR A 460 -2.64 23.21 7.91
C THR A 460 -3.14 24.65 7.80
N GLN A 461 -4.29 24.95 8.41
CA GLN A 461 -4.66 26.33 8.66
C GLN A 461 -3.49 26.93 9.45
N LYS A 462 -2.73 27.84 8.83
CA LYS A 462 -1.99 28.83 9.59
C LYS A 462 -3.03 29.58 10.41
N ILE A 463 -3.11 29.27 11.70
CA ILE A 463 -3.80 30.09 12.67
C ILE A 463 -3.12 31.45 12.57
N LEU A 464 -3.83 32.45 12.04
CA LEU A 464 -3.39 33.83 12.12
C LEU A 464 -3.23 34.16 13.62
N PRO A 465 -2.08 34.67 14.06
CA PRO A 465 -1.88 35.01 15.46
C PRO A 465 -2.86 36.14 15.82
N GLY A 466 -3.88 35.84 16.66
CA GLY A 466 -4.72 36.90 17.23
C GLY A 466 -6.19 36.58 17.51
N SER A 467 -6.74 35.43 17.12
CA SER A 467 -8.13 35.10 17.44
C SER A 467 -8.26 33.71 18.05
N LYS A 468 -8.53 33.64 19.35
CA LYS A 468 -8.99 32.42 20.04
C LYS A 468 -10.50 32.28 19.83
N PRO A 469 -11.02 31.30 19.07
CA PRO A 469 -12.43 30.97 19.09
C PRO A 469 -12.74 30.15 20.36
N ALA A 470 -13.93 30.34 20.93
CA ALA A 470 -14.38 29.70 22.18
C ALA A 470 -14.60 28.17 22.09
N ASN A 471 -14.44 27.58 20.90
CA ASN A 471 -14.30 26.14 20.66
C ASN A 471 -13.38 26.01 19.43
N PRO A 472 -12.30 25.20 19.46
CA PRO A 472 -11.47 25.04 18.28
C PRO A 472 -12.32 24.47 17.13
N PRO A 473 -12.25 25.02 15.91
CA PRO A 473 -12.90 24.38 14.77
C PRO A 473 -12.33 22.97 14.64
N LYS A 474 -13.20 21.95 14.60
CA LYS A 474 -12.82 20.58 14.27
C LYS A 474 -11.96 20.65 12.99
N THR A 475 -10.69 20.25 13.06
CA THR A 475 -9.83 20.14 11.87
C THR A 475 -10.45 19.14 10.91
N PHE A 476 -10.20 19.26 9.60
CA PHE A 476 -10.72 18.33 8.58
C PHE A 476 -10.53 16.86 8.99
N ILE A 477 -9.37 16.54 9.55
CA ILE A 477 -8.99 15.19 10.03
C ILE A 477 -9.93 14.72 11.15
N SER A 478 -10.38 15.59 12.05
CA SER A 478 -11.29 15.22 13.14
C SER A 478 -12.77 15.05 12.73
N MET A 479 -13.11 15.31 11.46
CA MET A 479 -14.48 15.15 10.96
C MET A 479 -14.73 13.78 10.32
N PHE A 480 -13.69 13.02 10.00
CA PHE A 480 -13.81 11.68 9.46
C PHE A 480 -12.93 10.71 10.23
N ASP A 481 -13.51 9.59 10.61
CA ASP A 481 -12.80 8.49 11.25
C ASP A 481 -12.71 7.34 10.24
N ILE A 482 -11.52 6.73 10.10
CA ILE A 482 -11.31 5.56 9.24
C ILE A 482 -10.87 4.43 10.15
N ARG A 483 -11.68 3.39 10.23
CA ARG A 483 -11.40 2.22 11.05
C ARG A 483 -11.11 1.03 10.15
N VAL A 484 -10.07 0.28 10.46
CA VAL A 484 -9.66 -0.92 9.73
C VAL A 484 -9.95 -2.13 10.58
N TYR A 485 -10.56 -3.15 9.99
CA TYR A 485 -10.87 -4.41 10.69
C TYR A 485 -10.33 -5.58 9.87
N GLN A 486 -9.81 -6.59 10.58
CA GLN A 486 -9.72 -7.93 10.00
C GLN A 486 -11.15 -8.48 9.88
N LEU A 487 -11.47 -9.19 8.80
CA LEU A 487 -12.78 -9.79 8.62
C LEU A 487 -12.72 -11.30 8.80
N GLU A 488 -13.81 -11.87 9.31
CA GLU A 488 -14.03 -13.31 9.36
C GLU A 488 -15.24 -13.67 8.49
N GLU A 489 -15.09 -14.76 7.74
CA GLU A 489 -16.16 -15.32 6.90
C GLU A 489 -16.99 -16.30 7.75
N ASP A 490 -18.30 -16.08 7.82
CA ASP A 490 -19.20 -17.06 8.46
C ASP A 490 -19.48 -18.27 7.54
N SER A 491 -20.22 -19.25 8.04
CA SER A 491 -20.56 -20.49 7.31
C SER A 491 -21.33 -20.30 6.00
N TYR A 492 -21.76 -19.08 5.70
CA TYR A 492 -22.57 -18.71 4.54
C TYR A 492 -21.84 -17.77 3.57
N GLY A 493 -20.53 -17.57 3.73
CA GLY A 493 -19.72 -16.77 2.80
C GLY A 493 -19.76 -15.26 3.07
N ASN A 494 -20.12 -14.89 4.30
CA ASN A 494 -20.47 -13.54 4.71
C ASN A 494 -19.36 -12.98 5.62
N TYR A 495 -18.76 -11.84 5.25
CA TYR A 495 -17.68 -11.21 6.03
C TYR A 495 -18.17 -10.28 7.14
N HIS A 496 -17.66 -10.45 8.35
CA HIS A 496 -17.93 -9.62 9.52
C HIS A 496 -16.64 -9.13 10.17
N PRO A 497 -16.63 -7.95 10.82
CA PRO A 497 -15.44 -7.48 11.52
C PRO A 497 -15.10 -8.39 12.71
N ARG A 498 -13.86 -8.85 12.75
CA ARG A 498 -13.28 -9.66 13.80
C ARG A 498 -12.54 -8.77 14.80
N GLY A 499 -13.08 -8.68 16.03
CA GLY A 499 -12.45 -7.94 17.12
C GLY A 499 -12.55 -6.40 17.00
N ASP A 500 -11.66 -5.72 17.72
CA ASP A 500 -11.57 -4.25 17.73
C ASP A 500 -10.86 -3.71 16.47
N PRO A 501 -11.07 -2.42 16.10
CA PRO A 501 -10.35 -1.79 15.00
C PRO A 501 -8.83 -1.91 15.16
N LEU A 502 -8.12 -2.21 14.07
CA LEU A 502 -6.66 -2.36 14.00
C LEU A 502 -5.89 -1.03 14.00
N ASN A 503 -6.60 0.09 14.15
CA ASN A 503 -6.00 1.41 14.17
C ASN A 503 -5.22 1.65 15.46
N THR A 504 -3.99 2.14 15.33
CA THR A 504 -3.15 2.60 16.44
C THR A 504 -2.92 4.10 16.34
N ARG A 505 -2.21 4.69 17.32
CA ARG A 505 -1.79 6.11 17.25
C ARG A 505 -0.80 6.37 16.12
N GLU A 506 -0.11 5.36 15.64
CA GLU A 506 0.96 5.47 14.64
C GLU A 506 0.48 5.15 13.22
N GLY A 507 -0.74 4.65 13.08
CA GLY A 507 -1.31 4.18 11.81
C GLY A 507 -1.89 2.78 11.98
N VAL A 508 -1.92 2.02 10.90
CA VAL A 508 -2.37 0.63 10.87
C VAL A 508 -1.16 -0.25 10.57
N HIS A 509 -0.96 -1.29 11.37
CA HIS A 509 0.12 -2.25 11.19
C HIS A 509 -0.50 -3.65 11.12
N LEU A 510 -0.42 -4.28 9.95
CA LEU A 510 -0.99 -5.59 9.68
C LEU A 510 0.08 -6.67 9.75
N MET A 511 -0.17 -7.72 10.52
CA MET A 511 0.68 -8.90 10.64
C MET A 511 0.10 -10.03 9.79
N LEU A 512 0.71 -10.34 8.64
CA LEU A 512 0.20 -11.25 7.60
C LEU A 512 0.86 -12.64 7.66
N GLU A 513 0.11 -13.73 7.76
CA GLU A 513 0.68 -15.09 7.83
C GLU A 513 1.33 -15.57 6.52
N ASP A 514 2.43 -16.33 6.63
CA ASP A 514 3.12 -16.91 5.47
C ASP A 514 2.31 -18.02 4.80
N GLY A 515 2.23 -17.95 3.47
CA GLY A 515 1.31 -18.71 2.64
C GLY A 515 1.28 -20.21 2.93
N GLN A 516 0.12 -20.70 3.37
CA GLN A 516 -0.43 -22.00 3.00
C GLN A 516 -1.94 -22.03 3.22
N GLY A 517 -2.69 -22.07 2.10
CA GLY A 517 -3.93 -22.84 1.93
C GLY A 517 -5.15 -22.47 2.78
N ASP A 518 -6.14 -21.87 2.09
CA ASP A 518 -7.59 -21.95 2.35
C ASP A 518 -8.31 -20.77 3.02
N GLY A 519 -7.65 -19.63 3.22
CA GLY A 519 -8.34 -18.34 3.44
C GLY A 519 -7.38 -17.17 3.52
N GLU A 520 -7.25 -16.38 2.45
CA GLU A 520 -6.53 -15.10 2.52
C GLU A 520 -7.15 -14.24 3.63
N GLU A 521 -6.34 -13.74 4.56
CA GLU A 521 -6.84 -12.78 5.54
C GLU A 521 -7.35 -11.55 4.79
N VAL A 522 -8.66 -11.33 4.88
CA VAL A 522 -9.31 -10.21 4.22
C VAL A 522 -9.63 -9.12 5.23
N TYR A 523 -9.62 -7.89 4.74
CA TYR A 523 -9.74 -6.70 5.57
C TYR A 523 -10.87 -5.81 5.08
N GLY A 524 -11.39 -4.97 5.97
CA GLY A 524 -12.38 -3.98 5.62
C GLY A 524 -12.12 -2.63 6.25
N PHE A 525 -12.88 -1.64 5.78
CA PHE A 525 -12.79 -0.25 6.23
C PHE A 525 -14.15 0.30 6.62
N GLU A 526 -14.26 0.95 7.78
CA GLU A 526 -15.43 1.74 8.16
C GLU A 526 -15.05 3.23 8.14
N ILE A 527 -15.74 4.02 7.33
CA ILE A 527 -15.56 5.47 7.25
C ILE A 527 -16.74 6.15 7.95
N VAL A 528 -16.49 6.84 9.06
CA VAL A 528 -17.53 7.54 9.84
C VAL A 528 -17.52 9.03 9.49
N ASN A 529 -18.67 9.57 9.10
CA ASN A 529 -18.84 10.99 8.81
C ASN A 529 -19.40 11.75 10.01
N ASN A 530 -18.51 12.40 10.74
CA ASN A 530 -18.83 13.26 11.88
C ASN A 530 -19.03 14.74 11.49
N SER A 531 -19.09 15.04 10.20
CA SER A 531 -19.38 16.38 9.68
C SER A 531 -20.89 16.67 9.66
N SER A 532 -21.27 17.91 9.33
CA SER A 532 -22.66 18.34 9.28
C SER A 532 -23.33 18.17 7.91
N PHE A 533 -22.65 17.56 6.93
CA PHE A 533 -23.11 17.43 5.55
C PHE A 533 -22.81 16.05 4.96
N ASP A 534 -23.54 15.70 3.92
CA ASP A 534 -23.35 14.44 3.18
C ASP A 534 -22.16 14.56 2.22
N VAL A 535 -21.42 13.46 2.02
CA VAL A 535 -20.17 13.46 1.24
C VAL A 535 -19.98 12.23 0.35
N TYR A 536 -19.05 12.36 -0.60
CA TYR A 536 -18.55 11.29 -1.45
C TYR A 536 -17.11 10.96 -1.02
N PRO A 537 -16.89 9.81 -0.35
CA PRO A 537 -15.56 9.35 0.02
C PRO A 537 -14.91 8.54 -1.11
N TYR A 538 -13.60 8.68 -1.27
CA TYR A 538 -12.77 7.90 -2.19
C TYR A 538 -11.55 7.40 -1.43
N LEU A 539 -11.40 6.08 -1.28
CA LEU A 539 -10.33 5.47 -0.50
C LEU A 539 -9.34 4.78 -1.42
N PHE A 540 -8.06 5.11 -1.27
CA PHE A 540 -6.96 4.54 -2.03
C PHE A 540 -5.90 3.97 -1.09
N TYR A 541 -5.27 2.87 -1.51
CA TYR A 541 -4.08 2.31 -0.88
C TYR A 541 -2.85 2.65 -1.72
N PHE A 542 -1.84 3.23 -1.09
CA PHE A 542 -0.56 3.60 -1.68
C PHE A 542 0.50 2.63 -1.15
N ASN A 543 1.01 1.71 -1.97
CA ASN A 543 2.12 0.83 -1.59
C ASN A 543 3.44 1.52 -1.96
N SER A 544 4.27 1.84 -0.97
CA SER A 544 5.54 2.54 -1.17
C SER A 544 6.64 1.65 -1.75
N TYR A 545 6.57 0.34 -1.52
CA TYR A 545 7.55 -0.62 -2.03
C TYR A 545 7.36 -0.93 -3.52
N GLU A 546 6.10 -1.11 -3.93
CA GLU A 546 5.73 -1.31 -5.34
C GLU A 546 5.52 0.00 -6.11
N LEU A 547 5.43 1.12 -5.40
CA LEU A 547 5.04 2.42 -5.92
C LEU A 547 3.67 2.37 -6.63
N SER A 548 2.78 1.50 -6.17
CA SER A 548 1.43 1.30 -6.71
C SER A 548 0.40 2.10 -5.91
N ILE A 549 -0.70 2.46 -6.58
CA ILE A 549 -1.85 3.17 -6.02
C ILE A 549 -3.10 2.41 -6.44
N GLN A 550 -3.70 1.69 -5.50
CA GLN A 550 -4.90 0.91 -5.71
C GLN A 550 -6.13 1.66 -5.19
N SER A 551 -7.22 1.61 -5.95
CA SER A 551 -8.52 2.10 -5.50
C SER A 551 -9.20 1.04 -4.64
N LEU A 552 -9.46 1.36 -3.37
CA LEU A 552 -10.18 0.48 -2.44
C LEU A 552 -11.69 0.78 -2.44
N TYR A 553 -12.08 2.04 -2.67
CA TYR A 553 -13.48 2.43 -2.79
C TYR A 553 -13.65 3.68 -3.65
N GLU A 554 -14.60 3.61 -4.59
CA GLU A 554 -15.11 4.76 -5.33
C GLU A 554 -16.65 4.75 -5.31
N PRO A 555 -17.30 5.90 -5.11
CA PRO A 555 -18.74 6.02 -5.12
C PRO A 555 -19.29 5.96 -6.55
N VAL A 556 -20.53 5.51 -6.75
CA VAL A 556 -21.17 5.56 -8.08
C VAL A 556 -21.47 7.02 -8.45
N VAL A 557 -20.80 7.52 -9.50
CA VAL A 557 -20.74 8.94 -9.88
C VAL A 557 -21.70 9.30 -11.03
N LEU A 558 -22.01 8.33 -11.91
CA LEU A 558 -22.72 8.56 -13.18
C LEU A 558 -24.23 8.32 -13.08
N ALA A 559 -24.88 9.22 -12.35
CA ALA A 559 -26.32 9.35 -12.22
C ALA A 559 -26.80 10.69 -12.83
N GLN A 560 -28.06 10.79 -13.28
CA GLN A 560 -28.67 12.10 -13.57
C GLN A 560 -28.79 12.96 -12.30
N ARG A 561 -28.99 12.32 -11.13
CA ARG A 561 -29.10 12.94 -9.80
C ARG A 561 -28.28 12.15 -8.76
N PRO A 562 -26.96 12.28 -8.74
CA PRO A 562 -26.11 11.48 -7.85
C PRO A 562 -26.41 11.82 -6.38
N THR A 563 -26.51 10.79 -5.54
CA THR A 563 -26.72 10.93 -4.09
C THR A 563 -25.45 10.54 -3.33
N PRO A 564 -25.01 11.34 -2.33
CA PRO A 564 -23.79 11.01 -1.59
C PRO A 564 -23.99 9.72 -0.77
N PRO A 565 -23.08 8.74 -0.87
CA PRO A 565 -23.22 7.45 -0.18
C PRO A 565 -22.94 7.53 1.32
N LEU A 566 -22.17 8.53 1.77
CA LEU A 566 -21.84 8.71 3.18
C LEU A 566 -22.58 9.92 3.75
N LYS A 567 -23.71 9.65 4.42
CA LYS A 567 -24.56 10.67 5.04
C LYS A 567 -23.95 11.24 6.31
N LYS A 568 -24.34 12.46 6.67
CA LYS A 568 -23.95 13.07 7.94
C LYS A 568 -24.33 12.18 9.13
N GLY A 569 -23.40 11.99 10.07
CA GLY A 569 -23.60 11.18 11.28
C GLY A 569 -23.71 9.67 11.04
N GLN A 570 -23.43 9.19 9.83
CA GLN A 570 -23.46 7.77 9.48
C GLN A 570 -22.06 7.23 9.20
N ALA A 571 -21.96 5.89 9.13
CA ALA A 571 -20.78 5.18 8.73
C ALA A 571 -21.02 4.45 7.40
N LEU A 572 -19.97 4.35 6.58
CA LEU A 572 -19.92 3.55 5.37
C LEU A 572 -18.90 2.45 5.57
N THR A 573 -19.34 1.19 5.48
CA THR A 573 -18.45 0.03 5.58
C THR A 573 -18.09 -0.47 4.18
N ILE A 574 -16.81 -0.79 3.98
CA ILE A 574 -16.18 -1.22 2.72
C ILE A 574 -15.53 -2.58 3.01
N GLY A 575 -15.71 -3.56 2.13
CA GLY A 575 -15.31 -4.94 2.38
C GLY A 575 -16.39 -5.77 3.11
N TRP A 576 -17.28 -5.11 3.85
CA TRP A 576 -18.52 -5.72 4.36
C TRP A 576 -19.68 -4.72 4.34
N GLY A 577 -20.92 -5.20 4.30
CA GLY A 577 -22.10 -4.34 4.47
C GLY A 577 -22.41 -3.42 3.28
N PRO A 578 -23.01 -2.23 3.50
CA PRO A 578 -23.64 -1.40 2.46
C PRO A 578 -22.71 -0.84 1.38
N GLY A 579 -21.41 -0.73 1.65
CA GLY A 579 -20.46 -0.24 0.65
C GLY A 579 -20.13 -1.26 -0.44
N GLY A 580 -20.54 -2.52 -0.28
CA GLY A 580 -20.63 -3.52 -1.35
C GLY A 580 -19.38 -3.88 -2.15
N VAL A 581 -18.20 -3.43 -1.71
CA VAL A 581 -16.90 -3.83 -2.27
C VAL A 581 -16.46 -5.17 -1.68
N GLU A 582 -15.76 -6.00 -2.47
CA GLU A 582 -15.00 -7.15 -1.94
C GLU A 582 -14.01 -6.68 -0.88
N PRO A 583 -13.86 -7.42 0.22
CA PRO A 583 -12.85 -7.09 1.18
C PRO A 583 -11.47 -7.36 0.57
N PRO A 584 -10.57 -6.36 0.51
CA PRO A 584 -9.25 -6.61 -0.04
C PRO A 584 -8.45 -7.55 0.87
N GLY A 585 -7.75 -8.48 0.23
CA GLY A 585 -6.59 -9.14 0.81
C GLY A 585 -5.35 -8.25 0.70
N PHE A 586 -4.44 -8.40 1.65
CA PHE A 586 -3.11 -7.80 1.59
C PHE A 586 -2.06 -8.90 1.65
N SER A 587 -1.01 -8.76 0.86
CA SER A 587 0.14 -9.65 0.84
C SER A 587 1.41 -8.83 0.78
N VAL A 588 2.50 -9.37 1.32
CA VAL A 588 3.84 -8.84 1.09
C VAL A 588 4.36 -9.43 -0.23
N GLY A 589 4.76 -8.57 -1.16
CA GLY A 589 4.94 -8.88 -2.58
C GLY A 589 6.24 -9.60 -2.94
N ASP A 590 7.25 -9.61 -2.06
CA ASP A 590 8.52 -10.30 -2.26
C ASP A 590 8.81 -11.27 -1.11
N ASP A 591 9.32 -12.46 -1.43
CA ASP A 591 9.69 -13.50 -0.46
C ASP A 591 10.84 -13.03 0.44
N ASP A 592 11.70 -12.14 -0.07
CA ASP A 592 12.83 -11.57 0.66
C ASP A 592 12.46 -10.29 1.45
N THR A 593 11.19 -9.85 1.39
CA THR A 593 10.70 -8.67 2.12
C THR A 593 9.78 -9.08 3.26
N ASP A 594 10.13 -8.67 4.49
CA ASP A 594 9.30 -8.90 5.67
C ASP A 594 8.40 -7.72 6.01
N VAL A 595 8.71 -6.51 5.53
CA VAL A 595 7.98 -5.29 5.85
C VAL A 595 7.82 -4.41 4.61
N GLU A 596 6.58 -4.04 4.31
CA GLU A 596 6.24 -3.07 3.28
C GLU A 596 5.56 -1.84 3.88
N ASN A 597 6.07 -0.67 3.51
CA ASN A 597 5.47 0.60 3.86
C ASN A 597 4.38 0.99 2.87
N GLY A 598 3.37 1.68 3.39
CA GLY A 598 2.30 2.24 2.58
C GLY A 598 1.44 3.24 3.32
N PHE A 599 0.41 3.72 2.64
CA PHE A 599 -0.55 4.66 3.20
C PHE A 599 -1.97 4.39 2.71
N LEU A 600 -2.94 4.49 3.62
CA LEU A 600 -4.32 4.72 3.24
C LEU A 600 -4.53 6.21 3.01
N LYS A 601 -5.14 6.56 1.88
CA LYS A 601 -5.49 7.94 1.55
C LYS A 601 -6.96 8.07 1.20
N LEU A 602 -7.67 8.84 2.03
CA LEU A 602 -9.08 9.16 1.86
C LEU A 602 -9.23 10.56 1.28
N TYR A 603 -9.86 10.68 0.12
CA TYR A 603 -10.31 11.95 -0.45
C TYR A 603 -11.80 12.14 -0.20
N ILE A 604 -12.20 13.35 0.18
CA ILE A 604 -13.60 13.68 0.44
C ILE A 604 -14.05 14.82 -0.47
N THR A 605 -15.16 14.63 -1.18
CA THR A 605 -15.82 15.69 -1.95
C THR A 605 -17.28 15.86 -1.52
N GLN A 606 -17.81 17.08 -1.68
CA GLN A 606 -19.24 17.36 -1.40
C GLN A 606 -20.17 17.02 -2.57
N LYS A 607 -19.57 16.74 -3.71
CA LYS A 607 -20.28 16.42 -4.95
C LYS A 607 -19.42 15.43 -5.73
N PRO A 608 -20.03 14.58 -6.57
CA PRO A 608 -19.35 13.44 -7.14
C PRO A 608 -18.32 13.88 -8.20
N VAL A 609 -17.15 13.26 -8.16
CA VAL A 609 -15.99 13.52 -9.02
C VAL A 609 -15.38 12.19 -9.48
N GLU A 610 -14.59 12.19 -10.55
CA GLU A 610 -13.85 11.00 -10.98
C GLU A 610 -12.40 11.11 -10.47
N LEU A 611 -11.97 10.15 -9.64
CA LEU A 611 -10.60 10.09 -9.10
C LEU A 611 -9.85 8.83 -9.53
N GLY A 612 -10.45 7.95 -10.35
CA GLY A 612 -9.82 6.74 -10.86
C GLY A 612 -8.51 6.99 -11.61
N PHE A 613 -8.29 8.19 -12.15
CA PHE A 613 -7.00 8.59 -12.77
C PHE A 613 -5.81 8.58 -11.78
N LEU A 614 -6.05 8.55 -10.47
CA LEU A 614 -5.01 8.46 -9.44
C LEU A 614 -4.38 7.07 -9.37
N ALA A 615 -5.13 6.03 -9.77
CA ALA A 615 -4.68 4.65 -9.69
C ALA A 615 -3.44 4.40 -10.57
N GLN A 616 -2.55 3.55 -10.06
CA GLN A 616 -1.25 3.25 -10.64
C GLN A 616 -0.91 1.79 -10.30
N GLY A 617 -0.66 0.96 -11.31
CA GLY A 617 -0.25 -0.44 -11.08
C GLY A 617 1.21 -0.55 -10.66
N SER A 618 1.64 -1.75 -10.32
CA SER A 618 3.05 -2.03 -9.98
C SER A 618 3.94 -1.96 -11.22
N ILE A 619 5.23 -1.72 -11.00
CA ILE A 619 6.21 -1.53 -12.10
C ILE A 619 6.33 -2.81 -12.94
N GLY A 620 6.24 -2.68 -14.26
CA GLY A 620 6.34 -3.81 -15.21
C GLY A 620 5.00 -4.48 -15.54
N GLU A 621 3.97 -4.28 -14.71
CA GLU A 621 2.62 -4.68 -15.09
C GLU A 621 2.03 -3.67 -16.07
N ALA A 622 1.60 -4.16 -17.23
CA ALA A 622 0.74 -3.39 -18.12
C ALA A 622 -0.64 -3.30 -17.49
N HIS A 623 -0.79 -2.50 -16.43
CA HIS A 623 -2.09 -2.06 -16.03
C HIS A 623 -2.70 -1.32 -17.22
N ARG A 624 -3.87 -1.79 -17.66
CA ARG A 624 -4.86 -0.96 -18.36
C ARG A 624 -5.38 0.09 -17.38
N GLY A 625 -4.47 0.85 -16.75
CA GLY A 625 -4.78 2.02 -15.95
C GLY A 625 -5.59 2.93 -16.84
N MET A 626 -6.82 3.14 -16.44
CA MET A 626 -7.81 3.92 -17.16
C MET A 626 -7.22 5.31 -17.42
N LYS A 627 -6.98 5.62 -18.69
CA LYS A 627 -6.46 6.93 -19.11
C LYS A 627 -7.65 7.81 -19.46
N THR A 628 -8.01 8.62 -18.48
CA THR A 628 -9.24 9.41 -18.38
C THR A 628 -9.34 10.50 -19.46
N LEU A 629 -10.52 10.63 -20.07
CA LEU A 629 -11.07 11.92 -20.46
C LEU A 629 -11.84 12.46 -19.27
N SER A 630 -11.34 13.49 -18.58
CA SER A 630 -12.12 14.08 -17.48
C SER A 630 -13.41 14.67 -18.08
N ARG A 631 -14.58 14.25 -17.61
CA ARG A 631 -15.85 14.91 -17.94
C ARG A 631 -16.72 15.13 -16.69
N GLU A 632 -16.79 16.42 -16.32
CA GLU A 632 -17.48 17.13 -15.21
C GLU A 632 -16.98 16.90 -13.76
N PRO A 633 -16.32 17.88 -13.13
CA PRO A 633 -16.24 18.09 -11.70
C PRO A 633 -17.33 19.11 -11.37
N MET A 634 -18.54 18.62 -11.17
CA MET A 634 -19.46 19.40 -10.36
C MET A 634 -19.08 19.25 -8.90
N GLY A 635 -17.84 19.49 -8.45
CA GLY A 635 -17.46 19.27 -7.05
C GLY A 635 -16.11 19.86 -6.64
N GLN A 636 -16.06 20.41 -5.44
CA GLN A 636 -14.81 20.85 -4.81
C GLN A 636 -14.28 19.71 -3.94
N LEU A 637 -13.00 19.36 -4.10
CA LEU A 637 -12.31 18.51 -3.14
C LEU A 637 -12.30 19.24 -1.81
N TRP A 638 -12.95 18.66 -0.82
CA TRP A 638 -13.08 19.28 0.50
C TRP A 638 -11.80 19.09 1.31
N GLY A 639 -11.14 17.94 1.15
CA GLY A 639 -9.81 17.67 1.68
C GLY A 639 -9.44 16.18 1.56
N SER A 640 -8.30 15.81 2.14
CA SER A 640 -7.87 14.41 2.24
C SER A 640 -7.25 14.09 3.59
N VAL A 641 -7.38 12.84 4.03
CA VAL A 641 -6.65 12.27 5.17
C VAL A 641 -5.69 11.21 4.66
N LYS A 642 -4.49 11.15 5.23
CA LYS A 642 -3.52 10.09 5.00
C LYS A 642 -3.21 9.39 6.32
N ILE A 643 -3.20 8.05 6.32
CA ILE A 643 -2.91 7.21 7.48
C ILE A 643 -1.78 6.24 7.09
N PRO A 644 -0.68 6.16 7.85
CA PRO A 644 0.34 5.14 7.63
C PRO A 644 -0.25 3.73 7.70
N PHE A 645 0.13 2.87 6.76
CA PHE A 645 -0.39 1.53 6.62
C PHE A 645 0.76 0.59 6.28
N VAL A 646 1.19 -0.18 7.26
CA VAL A 646 2.38 -1.03 7.19
C VAL A 646 1.94 -2.48 7.13
N LEU A 647 2.50 -3.22 6.19
CA LEU A 647 2.33 -4.67 6.10
C LEU A 647 3.59 -5.32 6.64
N GLN A 648 3.44 -6.27 7.56
CA GLN A 648 4.54 -7.06 8.08
C GLN A 648 4.20 -8.54 7.97
N ARG A 649 5.12 -9.31 7.38
CA ARG A 649 5.03 -10.77 7.29
C ARG A 649 5.18 -11.35 8.70
N LYS A 650 4.13 -12.01 9.17
CA LYS A 650 4.10 -12.82 10.38
C LYS A 650 4.79 -14.14 10.07
N ARG A 651 6.10 -14.15 10.27
CA ARG A 651 6.86 -15.40 10.33
C ARG A 651 6.24 -16.26 11.42
N ASN A 652 5.75 -17.43 11.04
CA ASN A 652 5.29 -18.40 12.03
C ASN A 652 6.46 -18.66 12.97
N ALA A 653 6.26 -18.46 14.27
CA ALA A 653 7.22 -18.86 15.31
C ALA A 653 7.53 -20.37 15.30
N ALA A 654 6.90 -21.13 14.38
CA ALA A 654 7.08 -22.56 14.14
C ALA A 654 7.67 -22.90 12.75
N SER A 655 7.78 -21.94 11.82
CA SER A 655 8.64 -22.13 10.64
C SER A 655 10.01 -21.58 11.03
N GLU A 656 10.91 -22.50 11.37
CA GLU A 656 12.29 -22.26 11.80
C GLU A 656 12.95 -21.11 11.01
N GLU A 657 12.87 -19.87 11.54
CA GLU A 657 13.95 -18.92 11.34
C GLU A 657 15.20 -19.65 11.78
N ALA A 658 16.21 -19.65 10.92
CA ALA A 658 17.52 -20.12 11.31
C ALA A 658 17.90 -19.42 12.62
N PRO A 659 18.10 -20.12 13.75
CA PRO A 659 18.41 -19.45 15.00
C PRO A 659 19.60 -18.52 14.80
N PHE A 660 19.41 -17.26 15.19
CA PHE A 660 20.47 -16.26 15.20
C PHE A 660 21.23 -16.35 16.51
N LEU A 661 22.54 -16.62 16.41
CA LEU A 661 23.44 -16.62 17.55
C LEU A 661 24.41 -15.47 17.39
N CYS A 662 24.56 -14.65 18.44
CA CYS A 662 25.62 -13.66 18.49
C CYS A 662 26.83 -14.27 19.19
N LEU A 663 28.03 -13.99 18.72
CA LEU A 663 29.28 -14.48 19.29
C LEU A 663 30.23 -13.32 19.56
N LEU A 664 30.85 -13.33 20.73
CA LEU A 664 31.89 -12.37 21.11
C LEU A 664 33.03 -13.09 21.84
N GLY A 665 34.26 -12.90 21.37
CA GLY A 665 35.46 -13.51 21.95
C GLY A 665 36.21 -12.63 22.94
N THR A 666 37.39 -13.07 23.39
CA THR A 666 38.27 -12.27 24.26
C THR A 666 39.38 -11.48 23.53
N LYS A 667 39.49 -11.57 22.20
CA LYS A 667 40.46 -10.84 21.35
C LYS A 667 39.90 -10.60 19.93
N ASN A 668 40.33 -9.53 19.28
CA ASN A 668 39.74 -8.96 18.06
C ASN A 668 40.39 -9.43 16.74
N ALA A 669 40.93 -10.64 16.71
CA ALA A 669 41.60 -11.14 15.51
C ALA A 669 40.93 -12.43 15.04
N LYS A 670 39.96 -12.26 14.13
CA LYS A 670 39.22 -13.30 13.39
C LYS A 670 38.48 -14.27 14.30
N ILE A 671 37.19 -14.33 14.14
CA ILE A 671 36.40 -14.60 15.30
C ILE A 671 36.42 -16.05 15.71
N SER A 672 36.38 -16.30 17.02
CA SER A 672 36.16 -17.64 17.60
C SER A 672 37.06 -18.80 17.10
N ALA A 673 38.26 -18.59 16.57
CA ALA A 673 39.07 -19.65 15.95
C ALA A 673 39.34 -20.90 16.83
N SER A 674 39.23 -20.81 18.17
CA SER A 674 39.17 -21.98 19.05
C SER A 674 37.78 -22.61 19.08
N PHE A 675 36.75 -21.84 19.42
CA PHE A 675 35.36 -22.30 19.46
C PHE A 675 34.88 -22.82 18.10
N MET A 676 35.04 -22.05 17.02
CA MET A 676 34.81 -22.45 15.62
C MET A 676 35.66 -23.64 15.18
N LYS A 677 36.87 -23.84 15.70
CA LYS A 677 37.67 -25.06 15.42
C LYS A 677 37.15 -26.27 16.20
N THR A 678 36.56 -26.06 17.37
CA THR A 678 35.87 -27.09 18.14
C THR A 678 34.57 -27.53 17.45
N ILE A 679 33.82 -26.61 16.84
CA ILE A 679 32.54 -26.90 16.17
C ILE A 679 32.64 -27.15 14.66
N SER A 680 33.72 -26.78 13.98
CA SER A 680 33.88 -26.99 12.52
C SER A 680 33.84 -28.46 12.05
N PRO A 681 34.25 -29.47 12.84
CA PRO A 681 34.06 -30.87 12.45
C PRO A 681 32.60 -31.31 12.49
N LEU A 682 31.74 -30.57 13.20
CA LEU A 682 30.34 -30.93 13.44
C LEU A 682 29.39 -30.39 12.34
N TYR A 683 29.87 -29.53 11.42
CA TYR A 683 29.03 -28.87 10.41
C TYR A 683 29.72 -28.63 9.06
N ARG A 684 28.94 -28.62 7.97
CA ARG A 684 29.38 -28.12 6.65
C ARG A 684 28.95 -26.67 6.48
N ALA A 685 29.87 -25.71 6.74
CA ALA A 685 29.64 -24.30 6.40
C ALA A 685 29.48 -24.13 4.87
N LYS A 686 28.43 -23.43 4.42
CA LYS A 686 28.14 -23.23 2.98
C LYS A 686 28.58 -21.86 2.46
N SER A 687 28.48 -20.80 3.27
CA SER A 687 28.87 -19.44 2.89
C SER A 687 29.24 -18.59 4.10
N THR A 688 30.25 -17.73 3.93
CA THR A 688 30.57 -16.64 4.84
C THR A 688 30.37 -15.33 4.09
N THR A 689 29.57 -14.42 4.65
CA THR A 689 29.29 -13.11 4.04
C THR A 689 29.74 -12.02 4.99
N SER A 690 30.56 -11.09 4.51
CA SER A 690 30.96 -9.90 5.27
C SER A 690 29.86 -8.85 5.13
N VAL A 691 29.27 -8.46 6.27
CA VAL A 691 28.16 -7.49 6.33
C VAL A 691 28.67 -6.10 6.75
N GLY A 692 29.87 -6.02 7.35
CA GLY A 692 30.57 -4.79 7.65
C GLY A 692 32.10 -4.96 7.66
N PRO A 693 32.87 -3.91 7.96
CA PRO A 693 34.33 -3.95 7.96
C PRO A 693 34.93 -4.86 9.04
N SER A 694 34.14 -5.24 10.06
CA SER A 694 34.59 -5.99 11.25
C SER A 694 33.61 -7.04 11.80
N ILE A 695 32.43 -7.22 11.18
CA ILE A 695 31.37 -8.17 11.59
C ILE A 695 31.10 -9.17 10.46
N GLU A 696 31.09 -10.47 10.78
CA GLU A 696 30.91 -11.58 9.84
C GLU A 696 29.63 -12.38 10.13
N HIS A 697 28.94 -12.81 9.06
CA HIS A 697 27.83 -13.77 9.14
C HIS A 697 28.31 -15.15 8.67
N HIS A 698 28.07 -16.18 9.49
CA HIS A 698 28.32 -17.57 9.14
C HIS A 698 27.00 -18.35 9.08
N ASP A 699 26.65 -18.84 7.90
CA ASP A 699 25.44 -19.63 7.68
C ASP A 699 25.76 -21.13 7.65
N PHE A 700 25.08 -21.88 8.52
CA PHE A 700 25.20 -23.33 8.65
C PHE A 700 23.92 -24.04 8.20
N THR A 701 24.09 -25.25 7.66
CA THR A 701 22.99 -26.22 7.51
C THR A 701 23.31 -27.41 8.42
N LEU A 702 22.42 -27.69 9.36
CA LEU A 702 22.50 -28.81 10.30
C LEU A 702 22.22 -30.15 9.60
N GLU A 703 22.51 -31.28 10.25
CA GLU A 703 22.33 -32.63 9.66
C GLU A 703 20.86 -33.00 9.38
N ASP A 704 19.92 -32.40 10.13
CA ASP A 704 18.47 -32.53 9.96
C ASP A 704 17.90 -31.62 8.85
N GLY A 705 18.73 -30.76 8.26
CA GLY A 705 18.35 -29.82 7.20
C GLY A 705 18.00 -28.41 7.68
N SER A 706 17.91 -28.18 8.99
CA SER A 706 17.64 -26.86 9.57
C SER A 706 18.80 -25.90 9.33
N ARG A 707 18.51 -24.60 9.16
CA ARG A 707 19.52 -23.54 8.93
C ARG A 707 19.86 -22.85 10.25
N LEU A 708 21.06 -22.30 10.41
CA LEU A 708 21.47 -21.53 11.60
C LEU A 708 22.43 -20.42 11.18
N THR A 709 22.27 -19.21 11.71
CA THR A 709 23.15 -18.06 11.40
C THR A 709 23.89 -17.60 12.64
N LEU A 710 25.21 -17.59 12.57
CA LEU A 710 26.09 -17.07 13.62
C LEU A 710 26.59 -15.69 13.18
N ILE A 711 26.14 -14.66 13.90
CA ILE A 711 26.65 -13.31 13.80
C ILE A 711 27.79 -13.20 14.76
N ASP A 712 28.88 -12.68 14.25
CA ASP A 712 30.05 -12.62 15.07
C ASP A 712 30.59 -11.18 15.19
N LEU A 713 30.82 -10.82 16.45
CA LEU A 713 31.03 -9.47 16.91
C LEU A 713 32.51 -9.26 17.31
N PRO A 714 33.10 -8.12 16.93
CA PRO A 714 34.46 -7.78 17.31
C PRO A 714 34.60 -7.61 18.82
N ALA A 715 35.71 -8.09 19.37
CA ALA A 715 36.06 -7.93 20.78
C ALA A 715 36.96 -6.70 21.00
N LEU A 716 37.03 -6.17 22.20
CA LEU A 716 38.04 -5.20 22.60
C LEU A 716 39.39 -5.90 22.83
N ASP A 717 40.38 -5.64 21.99
CA ASP A 717 41.72 -6.27 22.05
C ASP A 717 42.86 -5.35 22.47
N THR A 718 42.55 -4.08 22.69
CA THR A 718 43.53 -3.04 22.95
C THR A 718 43.02 -2.10 24.04
N ARG A 719 43.96 -1.52 24.80
CA ARG A 719 43.65 -0.47 25.78
C ARG A 719 43.41 0.88 25.12
N ASP A 720 43.81 1.01 23.86
CA ASP A 720 43.60 2.18 23.03
C ASP A 720 42.09 2.46 22.88
N LEU A 721 41.67 3.61 23.43
CA LEU A 721 40.28 4.05 23.45
C LEU A 721 39.77 4.39 22.07
N HIS A 722 40.61 4.87 21.16
CA HIS A 722 40.22 5.19 19.79
C HIS A 722 39.85 3.92 19.02
N LYS A 723 40.65 2.86 19.17
CA LYS A 723 40.34 1.55 18.57
C LYS A 723 39.12 0.90 19.24
N SER A 724 39.01 1.00 20.56
CA SER A 724 37.83 0.50 21.30
C SER A 724 36.55 1.22 20.88
N GLY A 725 36.61 2.53 20.66
CA GLY A 725 35.48 3.32 20.20
C GLY A 725 35.03 2.95 18.80
N LYS A 726 35.96 2.68 17.89
CA LYS A 726 35.63 2.13 16.56
C LYS A 726 34.87 0.81 16.65
N VAL A 727 35.31 -0.12 17.50
CA VAL A 727 34.62 -1.41 17.73
C VAL A 727 33.19 -1.17 18.24
N CYS A 728 33.01 -0.26 19.20
CA CYS A 728 31.69 0.09 19.72
C CYS A 728 30.79 0.72 18.64
N HIS A 729 31.36 1.58 17.78
CA HIS A 729 30.65 2.19 16.66
C HIS A 729 30.17 1.13 15.66
N ASP A 730 31.06 0.23 15.24
CA ASP A 730 30.75 -0.85 14.29
C ASP A 730 29.60 -1.74 14.83
N ILE A 731 29.60 -2.05 16.14
CA ILE A 731 28.53 -2.84 16.78
C ILE A 731 27.20 -2.07 16.82
N LEU A 732 27.24 -0.78 17.18
CA LEU A 732 26.04 0.05 17.28
C LEU A 732 25.39 0.29 15.91
N ASP A 733 26.19 0.54 14.88
CA ASP A 733 25.70 0.65 13.50
C ASP A 733 25.13 -0.67 13.00
N TYR A 734 25.79 -1.79 13.30
CA TYR A 734 25.27 -3.10 12.92
C TYR A 734 23.87 -3.35 13.50
N PHE A 735 23.69 -3.15 14.81
CA PHE A 735 22.38 -3.34 15.44
C PHE A 735 21.36 -2.25 15.08
N ARG A 736 21.80 -1.12 14.54
CA ARG A 736 20.90 -0.12 13.94
C ARG A 736 20.31 -0.63 12.63
N GLU A 737 21.17 -1.16 11.77
CA GLU A 737 20.79 -1.66 10.44
C GLU A 737 20.07 -3.01 10.50
N HIS A 738 20.41 -3.85 11.49
CA HIS A 738 19.96 -5.26 11.60
C HIS A 738 19.19 -5.54 12.91
N GLY A 739 18.67 -4.50 13.57
CA GLY A 739 18.13 -4.58 14.94
C GLY A 739 16.83 -5.35 15.13
N THR A 740 16.21 -5.89 14.07
CA THR A 740 14.90 -6.54 14.13
C THR A 740 14.97 -8.06 14.32
N TYR A 741 16.14 -8.69 14.19
CA TYR A 741 16.28 -10.14 14.34
C TYR A 741 16.20 -10.58 15.81
N SER A 742 15.49 -11.67 16.06
CA SER A 742 15.40 -12.28 17.39
C SER A 742 16.64 -13.12 17.68
N VAL A 743 17.44 -12.70 18.66
CA VAL A 743 18.65 -13.43 19.07
C VAL A 743 18.25 -14.57 19.99
N HIS A 744 18.62 -15.79 19.61
CA HIS A 744 18.30 -17.01 20.35
C HIS A 744 19.34 -17.33 21.43
N SER A 745 20.59 -16.92 21.20
CA SER A 745 21.68 -17.07 22.16
C SER A 745 22.77 -16.03 21.91
N PHE A 746 23.28 -15.43 22.99
CA PHE A 746 24.49 -14.63 22.96
C PHE A 746 25.65 -15.42 23.58
N ILE A 747 26.67 -15.77 22.80
CA ILE A 747 27.80 -16.58 23.20
C ILE A 747 28.99 -15.67 23.52
N PHE A 748 29.50 -15.77 24.74
CA PHE A 748 30.80 -15.19 25.10
C PHE A 748 31.85 -16.29 25.22
N ALA A 749 32.81 -16.31 24.29
CA ALA A 749 33.86 -17.32 24.23
C ALA A 749 35.13 -16.88 24.98
N TYR A 750 35.37 -17.47 26.16
CA TYR A 750 36.54 -17.23 27.01
C TYR A 750 37.64 -18.27 26.77
N ASP A 751 38.88 -17.82 26.60
CA ASP A 751 40.05 -18.69 26.44
C ASP A 751 40.63 -19.07 27.82
N ILE A 752 40.46 -20.34 28.22
CA ILE A 752 40.88 -20.84 29.54
C ILE A 752 42.39 -21.03 29.65
N SER A 753 43.10 -21.09 28.52
CA SER A 753 44.54 -21.37 28.46
C SER A 753 45.43 -20.17 28.85
N LYS A 754 44.84 -18.99 29.08
CA LYS A 754 45.58 -17.76 29.43
C LYS A 754 46.36 -17.93 30.75
N PRO A 755 47.62 -17.47 30.85
CA PRO A 755 48.47 -17.67 32.02
C PRO A 755 47.94 -17.01 33.31
N TRP A 756 48.19 -17.67 34.45
CA TRP A 756 47.55 -17.50 35.77
C TRP A 756 47.78 -16.16 36.51
N THR A 757 48.52 -15.21 35.94
CA THR A 757 49.08 -14.12 36.75
C THR A 757 48.17 -12.93 37.00
N ARG A 758 47.01 -12.77 36.31
CA ARG A 758 45.89 -11.85 36.65
C ARG A 758 44.78 -11.91 35.59
N VAL A 759 43.52 -11.69 36.01
CA VAL A 759 42.44 -11.29 35.09
C VAL A 759 42.91 -10.09 34.29
N GLN A 760 42.87 -10.18 32.97
CA GLN A 760 43.32 -9.07 32.13
C GLN A 760 42.25 -7.98 32.15
N PHE A 761 42.68 -6.72 32.19
CA PHE A 761 41.78 -5.58 32.09
C PHE A 761 40.82 -5.69 30.89
N LEU A 762 41.29 -6.24 29.77
CA LEU A 762 40.48 -6.49 28.58
C LEU A 762 39.38 -7.55 28.77
N ASP A 763 39.57 -8.54 29.65
CA ASP A 763 38.54 -9.55 29.92
C ASP A 763 37.33 -8.89 30.62
N THR A 764 37.60 -7.98 31.57
CA THR A 764 36.56 -7.22 32.27
C THR A 764 35.83 -6.26 31.31
N LEU A 765 36.57 -5.58 30.43
CA LEU A 765 35.96 -4.67 29.45
C LEU A 765 35.06 -5.39 28.44
N ASN A 766 35.48 -6.57 27.96
CA ASN A 766 34.65 -7.34 27.04
C ASN A 766 33.37 -7.86 27.71
N LEU A 767 33.43 -8.28 28.98
CA LEU A 767 32.23 -8.67 29.72
C LEU A 767 31.32 -7.47 30.03
N GLU A 768 31.87 -6.29 30.31
CA GLU A 768 31.09 -5.05 30.42
C GLU A 768 30.38 -4.74 29.09
N LEU A 769 31.07 -4.91 27.96
CA LEU A 769 30.48 -4.77 26.62
C LEU A 769 29.37 -5.80 26.36
N VAL A 770 29.55 -7.07 26.74
CA VAL A 770 28.49 -8.10 26.64
C VAL A 770 27.26 -7.69 27.45
N ARG A 771 27.45 -7.20 28.67
CA ARG A 771 26.35 -6.70 29.50
C ARG A 771 25.65 -5.50 28.86
N ASP A 772 26.41 -4.55 28.33
CA ASP A 772 25.86 -3.36 27.67
C ASP A 772 25.11 -3.70 26.36
N ILE A 773 25.52 -4.74 25.64
CA ILE A 773 24.85 -5.24 24.44
C ILE A 773 23.55 -5.98 24.82
N CYS A 774 23.62 -6.94 25.74
CA CYS A 774 22.49 -7.81 26.05
C CYS A 774 21.45 -7.14 26.95
N GLY A 775 21.88 -6.31 27.89
CA GLY A 775 21.05 -5.82 28.99
C GLY A 775 20.81 -6.87 30.07
N ASP A 776 20.58 -6.40 31.30
CA ASP A 776 20.43 -7.27 32.49
C ASP A 776 19.21 -8.23 32.38
N GLN A 777 18.18 -7.85 31.62
CA GLN A 777 16.96 -8.65 31.42
C GLN A 777 17.19 -9.89 30.55
N SER A 778 18.23 -9.87 29.70
CA SER A 778 18.49 -10.92 28.70
C SER A 778 19.62 -11.88 29.12
N PHE A 779 20.01 -11.88 30.39
CA PHE A 779 21.03 -12.81 30.92
C PHE A 779 20.71 -14.29 30.71
N PRO A 780 19.44 -14.75 30.78
CA PRO A 780 19.10 -16.14 30.46
C PRO A 780 19.42 -16.56 29.02
N ALA A 781 19.56 -15.62 28.09
CA ALA A 781 19.97 -15.88 26.71
C ALA A 781 21.49 -15.95 26.53
N ILE A 782 22.29 -15.67 27.57
CA ILE A 782 23.76 -15.64 27.51
C ILE A 782 24.34 -17.03 27.78
N THR A 783 25.25 -17.47 26.92
CA THR A 783 26.14 -18.62 27.16
C THR A 783 27.57 -18.18 27.30
N LEU A 784 28.14 -18.47 28.45
CA LEU A 784 29.57 -18.32 28.71
C LEU A 784 30.23 -19.65 28.29
N VAL A 785 31.10 -19.61 27.29
CA VAL A 785 31.79 -20.81 26.79
C VAL A 785 33.27 -20.72 27.12
N THR A 786 33.81 -21.71 27.84
CA THR A 786 35.26 -21.83 28.09
C THR A 786 35.90 -22.69 26.99
N THR A 787 36.94 -22.18 26.35
CA THR A 787 37.59 -22.76 25.14
C THR A 787 39.07 -23.07 25.40
N ASN A 788 39.74 -23.81 24.49
CA ASN A 788 41.15 -24.22 24.58
C ASN A 788 41.52 -25.15 25.76
N TRP A 789 40.62 -26.07 26.12
CA TRP A 789 40.87 -27.08 27.17
C TRP A 789 41.98 -28.08 26.80
N ASP A 790 42.20 -28.32 25.50
CA ASP A 790 43.21 -29.22 24.93
C ASP A 790 44.65 -28.68 24.98
N LEU A 791 44.79 -27.35 24.99
CA LEU A 791 46.09 -26.67 25.13
C LEU A 791 46.64 -26.70 26.57
N SER A 792 45.88 -27.28 27.52
CA SER A 792 46.29 -27.47 28.91
C SER A 792 46.99 -28.84 29.11
N HIS A 793 48.27 -28.95 28.76
CA HIS A 793 49.04 -30.19 29.02
C HIS A 793 49.02 -30.57 30.51
N SER A 794 48.73 -31.86 30.79
CA SER A 794 48.62 -32.63 32.05
C SER A 794 48.91 -32.02 33.45
N GLN A 795 49.75 -31.00 33.61
CA GLN A 795 49.86 -30.18 34.84
C GLN A 795 48.93 -28.94 34.84
N SER A 796 48.35 -28.60 33.69
CA SER A 796 47.54 -27.40 33.44
C SER A 796 46.03 -27.66 33.47
N HIS A 797 45.56 -28.90 33.37
CA HIS A 797 44.12 -29.20 33.42
C HIS A 797 43.51 -28.85 34.79
N SER A 798 44.18 -29.21 35.88
CA SER A 798 43.80 -28.77 37.24
C SER A 798 43.86 -27.24 37.40
N ALA A 799 44.78 -26.57 36.70
CA ALA A 799 44.86 -25.11 36.70
C ALA A 799 43.71 -24.46 35.90
N ALA A 800 43.26 -25.09 34.80
CA ALA A 800 42.10 -24.65 34.01
C ALA A 800 40.78 -24.86 34.78
N GLU A 801 40.63 -25.96 35.53
CA GLU A 801 39.49 -26.18 36.43
C GLU A 801 39.46 -25.15 37.57
N THR A 802 40.59 -24.94 38.23
CA THR A 802 40.74 -23.88 39.26
C THR A 802 40.42 -22.50 38.68
N ARG A 803 40.77 -22.27 37.41
CA ARG A 803 40.50 -21.01 36.71
C ARG A 803 39.01 -20.85 36.43
N GLU A 804 38.33 -21.88 35.95
CA GLU A 804 36.89 -21.85 35.73
C GLU A 804 36.13 -21.59 37.03
N GLU A 805 36.55 -22.21 38.14
CA GLU A 805 35.99 -21.96 39.48
C GLU A 805 36.18 -20.50 39.89
N TYR A 806 37.39 -19.95 39.71
CA TYR A 806 37.66 -18.53 39.94
C TYR A 806 36.79 -17.59 39.08
N LEU A 807 36.58 -17.92 37.79
CA LEU A 807 35.69 -17.14 36.92
C LEU A 807 34.26 -17.13 37.46
N ARG A 808 33.79 -18.29 37.95
CA ARG A 808 32.46 -18.51 38.55
C ARG A 808 32.24 -17.69 39.82
N GLU A 809 33.27 -17.53 40.64
CA GLU A 809 33.20 -16.84 41.93
C GLU A 809 33.49 -15.33 41.85
N SER A 810 34.07 -14.86 40.75
CA SER A 810 34.46 -13.45 40.60
C SER A 810 33.28 -12.53 40.29
N GLU A 811 33.03 -11.57 41.19
CA GLU A 811 32.01 -10.51 41.06
C GLU A 811 32.21 -9.60 39.84
N ARG A 812 33.41 -9.59 39.25
CA ARG A 812 33.73 -8.79 38.06
C ARG A 812 33.70 -9.59 36.77
N LEU A 813 33.46 -10.90 36.84
CA LEU A 813 33.50 -11.81 35.69
C LEU A 813 32.17 -12.56 35.55
N PHE A 814 32.12 -13.88 35.77
CA PHE A 814 30.94 -14.68 35.41
C PHE A 814 29.86 -14.69 36.49
N LYS A 815 30.21 -14.43 37.77
CA LYS A 815 29.26 -14.52 38.89
C LYS A 815 27.97 -13.71 38.67
N PRO A 816 28.00 -12.45 38.19
CA PRO A 816 26.78 -11.68 37.96
C PRO A 816 25.88 -12.28 36.86
N PHE A 817 26.48 -12.76 35.77
CA PHE A 817 25.75 -13.38 34.66
C PHE A 817 25.09 -14.70 35.08
N LEU A 818 25.83 -15.55 35.81
CA LEU A 818 25.32 -16.81 36.34
C LEU A 818 24.19 -16.58 37.36
N GLY A 819 24.31 -15.55 38.19
CA GLY A 819 23.26 -15.15 39.12
C GLY A 819 21.97 -14.67 38.44
N GLY A 820 22.07 -14.11 37.22
CA GLY A 820 20.92 -13.72 36.41
C GLY A 820 20.45 -14.76 35.39
N GLY A 821 20.95 -16.01 35.47
CA GLY A 821 20.44 -17.13 34.67
C GLY A 821 21.26 -17.49 33.43
N ALA A 822 22.41 -16.87 33.19
CA ALA A 822 23.32 -17.28 32.11
C ALA A 822 23.86 -18.70 32.36
N GLN A 823 24.19 -19.41 31.29
CA GLN A 823 24.75 -20.76 31.36
C GLN A 823 26.27 -20.75 31.14
N LEU A 824 27.00 -21.59 31.89
CA LEU A 824 28.43 -21.84 31.69
C LEU A 824 28.61 -23.24 31.10
N VAL A 825 29.27 -23.32 29.94
CA VAL A 825 29.50 -24.56 29.21
C VAL A 825 30.98 -24.66 28.80
N ARG A 826 31.57 -25.84 28.88
CA ARG A 826 32.92 -26.09 28.36
C ARG A 826 32.83 -26.42 26.88
N SER A 827 33.75 -25.92 26.05
CA SER A 827 33.74 -26.20 24.61
C SER A 827 33.86 -27.69 24.28
N THR A 828 34.45 -28.50 25.17
CA THR A 828 34.54 -29.96 25.04
C THR A 828 33.20 -30.68 25.19
N ASP A 829 32.24 -30.04 25.84
CA ASP A 829 30.94 -30.62 26.18
C ASP A 829 29.87 -30.21 25.15
N VAL A 830 30.20 -29.32 24.22
CA VAL A 830 29.32 -28.88 23.14
C VAL A 830 29.36 -29.93 22.03
N THR A 831 28.32 -30.74 21.93
CA THR A 831 28.18 -31.79 20.90
C THR A 831 27.45 -31.30 19.65
N SER A 832 26.61 -30.27 19.79
CA SER A 832 25.91 -29.60 18.69
C SER A 832 25.68 -28.11 19.00
N LEU A 833 25.68 -27.25 17.98
CA LEU A 833 25.23 -25.85 18.06
C LEU A 833 23.76 -25.74 18.50
N THR A 834 22.94 -26.77 18.25
CA THR A 834 21.56 -26.83 18.77
C THR A 834 21.52 -26.89 20.29
N ASP A 835 22.54 -27.47 20.94
CA ASP A 835 22.63 -27.53 22.41
C ASP A 835 22.72 -26.12 23.02
N LEU A 836 23.19 -25.14 22.23
CA LEU A 836 23.30 -23.74 22.61
C LEU A 836 22.00 -22.95 22.35
N VAL A 837 20.99 -23.57 21.76
CA VAL A 837 19.69 -22.96 21.44
C VAL A 837 18.54 -23.66 22.19
N GLN A 838 18.69 -24.97 22.46
CA GLN A 838 17.63 -25.82 22.97
C GLN A 838 17.10 -25.35 24.35
N GLY A 839 15.78 -25.12 24.43
CA GLY A 839 15.10 -24.71 25.65
C GLY A 839 15.19 -23.21 26.00
N ARG A 840 15.65 -22.37 25.06
CA ARG A 840 15.81 -20.93 25.28
C ARG A 840 14.69 -20.13 24.62
N GLN A 841 14.33 -19.02 25.27
CA GLN A 841 13.40 -18.04 24.69
C GLN A 841 14.19 -17.07 23.82
N SER A 842 13.81 -16.95 22.55
CA SER A 842 14.35 -15.96 21.65
C SER A 842 13.81 -14.57 22.01
N GLY A 843 14.64 -13.54 21.87
CA GLY A 843 14.23 -12.17 22.15
C GLY A 843 15.20 -11.13 21.61
N LEU A 844 14.82 -9.86 21.73
CA LEU A 844 15.68 -8.73 21.38
C LEU A 844 16.69 -8.48 22.51
N LEU A 845 17.93 -8.18 22.14
CA LEU A 845 18.97 -7.70 23.05
C LEU A 845 18.68 -6.24 23.47
N GLY A 846 19.14 -5.84 24.65
CA GLY A 846 18.95 -4.49 25.18
C GLY A 846 19.41 -3.40 24.21
N VAL A 847 20.56 -3.59 23.54
CA VAL A 847 21.08 -2.62 22.59
C VAL A 847 20.17 -2.46 21.36
N GLN A 848 19.44 -3.50 20.95
CA GLN A 848 18.54 -3.43 19.79
C GLN A 848 17.38 -2.46 20.06
N ASP A 849 16.83 -2.44 21.27
CA ASP A 849 15.80 -1.47 21.68
C ASP A 849 16.38 -0.06 21.89
N GLU A 850 17.57 0.03 22.49
CA GLU A 850 18.22 1.31 22.77
C GLU A 850 18.63 2.08 21.51
N VAL A 851 19.17 1.39 20.51
CA VAL A 851 19.67 2.01 19.25
C VAL A 851 18.52 2.61 18.44
N GLN A 852 17.33 2.01 18.45
CA GLN A 852 16.14 2.54 17.78
C GLN A 852 15.69 3.89 18.37
N ARG A 853 16.03 4.16 19.64
CA ARG A 853 15.76 5.44 20.31
C ARG A 853 16.89 6.47 20.13
N GLY A 854 18.00 6.05 19.51
CA GLY A 854 19.18 6.87 19.22
C GLY A 854 20.45 6.35 19.91
N ILE A 855 21.58 6.39 19.20
CA ILE A 855 22.89 5.88 19.66
C ILE A 855 23.32 6.48 21.00
N GLN A 856 23.08 7.78 21.22
CA GLN A 856 23.49 8.47 22.44
C GLN A 856 22.81 7.93 23.70
N GLY A 857 21.63 7.32 23.55
CA GLY A 857 20.88 6.69 24.64
C GLY A 857 21.40 5.32 25.04
N THR A 858 22.28 4.70 24.24
CA THR A 858 22.69 3.30 24.43
C THR A 858 23.64 3.13 25.61
N SER A 859 23.55 1.97 26.27
CA SER A 859 24.41 1.59 27.39
C SER A 859 25.87 1.47 26.93
N VAL A 860 26.10 0.91 25.74
CA VAL A 860 27.42 0.84 25.10
C VAL A 860 28.05 2.23 24.96
N PHE A 861 27.32 3.20 24.38
CA PHE A 861 27.82 4.56 24.23
C PHE A 861 28.05 5.25 25.58
N ARG A 862 27.13 5.10 26.54
CA ARG A 862 27.27 5.67 27.90
C ARG A 862 28.52 5.15 28.61
N THR A 863 28.84 3.87 28.49
CA THR A 863 30.06 3.27 29.06
C THR A 863 31.31 3.77 28.34
N LEU A 864 31.32 3.81 27.01
CA LEU A 864 32.44 4.36 26.23
C LEU A 864 32.71 5.84 26.59
N LYS A 865 31.66 6.67 26.61
CA LYS A 865 31.73 8.09 26.95
C LYS A 865 32.38 8.30 28.32
N ARG A 866 31.93 7.56 29.33
CA ARG A 866 32.49 7.63 30.70
C ARG A 866 34.00 7.33 30.71
N ARG A 867 34.45 6.36 29.91
CA ARG A 867 35.87 5.99 29.82
C ARG A 867 36.69 7.08 29.12
N VAL A 868 36.17 7.63 28.02
CA VAL A 868 36.81 8.75 27.32
C VAL A 868 36.91 9.99 28.21
N GLU A 869 35.86 10.31 28.97
CA GLU A 869 35.86 11.43 29.92
C GLU A 869 36.90 11.27 31.03
N ASN A 870 37.08 10.05 31.56
CA ASN A 870 38.11 9.76 32.55
C ASN A 870 39.53 9.90 31.96
N GLU A 871 39.77 9.37 30.77
CA GLU A 871 41.07 9.50 30.08
C GLU A 871 41.40 10.97 29.78
N LEU A 872 40.42 11.73 29.29
CA LEU A 872 40.59 13.16 29.04
C LEU A 872 40.91 13.95 30.31
N LYS A 873 40.39 13.50 31.47
CA LYS A 873 40.71 14.09 32.77
C LYS A 873 42.14 13.78 33.21
N GLU A 874 42.61 12.55 32.99
CA GLU A 874 43.98 12.14 33.30
C GLU A 874 44.99 12.87 32.39
N LEU A 875 44.77 12.86 31.07
CA LEU A 875 45.61 13.58 30.10
C LEU A 875 45.66 15.08 30.37
N LYS A 876 44.54 15.68 30.81
CA LYS A 876 44.54 17.09 31.21
C LYS A 876 45.41 17.33 32.44
N GLY A 877 45.39 16.44 33.43
CA GLY A 877 46.28 16.51 34.59
C GLY A 877 47.76 16.37 34.21
N GLU A 878 48.09 15.47 33.28
CA GLU A 878 49.45 15.35 32.72
C GLU A 878 49.87 16.63 31.99
N LEU A 879 48.97 17.21 31.19
CA LEU A 879 49.23 18.46 30.48
C LEU A 879 49.46 19.63 31.43
N ASP A 880 48.69 19.72 32.52
CA ASP A 880 48.86 20.74 33.56
C ASP A 880 50.22 20.57 34.27
N ALA A 881 50.63 19.34 34.59
CA ALA A 881 51.95 19.06 35.17
C ALA A 881 53.11 19.43 34.21
N VAL A 882 52.99 19.10 32.92
CA VAL A 882 53.97 19.51 31.89
C VAL A 882 54.05 21.03 31.79
N HIS A 883 52.93 21.74 31.86
CA HIS A 883 52.92 23.21 31.88
C HIS A 883 53.61 23.78 33.13
N GLU A 884 53.39 23.20 34.31
CA GLU A 884 54.05 23.61 35.55
C GLU A 884 55.57 23.39 35.48
N GLU A 885 56.03 22.25 34.97
CA GLU A 885 57.46 21.95 34.78
C GLU A 885 58.11 22.90 33.75
N MET A 886 57.44 23.16 32.63
CA MET A 886 57.92 24.14 31.63
C MET A 886 58.03 25.55 32.20
N ASN A 887 57.08 25.96 33.04
CA ASN A 887 57.10 27.27 33.71
C ASN A 887 58.21 27.36 34.78
N ALA A 888 58.46 26.27 35.49
CA ALA A 888 59.53 26.18 36.49
C ALA A 888 60.93 26.23 35.85
N GLU A 889 61.14 25.53 34.72
CA GLU A 889 62.40 25.62 33.96
C GLU A 889 62.59 26.99 33.28
N GLY A 890 61.50 27.65 32.85
CA GLY A 890 61.54 28.98 32.24
C GLY A 890 61.73 30.17 33.21
N GLY A 891 61.56 29.96 34.52
CA GLY A 891 61.64 30.99 35.56
C GLY A 891 63.05 31.29 36.09
N GLY A 892 64.07 30.54 35.67
CA GLY A 892 65.47 30.75 36.03
C GLY A 892 66.14 31.82 35.16
N GLY A 893 66.51 32.95 35.76
CA GLY A 893 66.99 34.14 35.05
C GLY A 893 68.14 33.94 34.05
N VAL A 894 68.06 34.73 32.97
CA VAL A 894 69.11 35.13 32.00
C VAL A 894 70.13 34.04 31.67
N TRP A 895 69.79 33.16 30.73
CA TRP A 895 70.78 32.45 29.92
C TRP A 895 70.59 32.78 28.44
N SER A 896 71.73 32.93 27.77
CA SER A 896 71.86 33.40 26.40
C SER A 896 71.05 32.56 25.40
N HIS A 897 70.62 33.22 24.33
CA HIS A 897 69.75 32.76 23.25
C HIS A 897 70.25 31.55 22.42
N ARG A 898 71.07 30.63 22.96
CA ARG A 898 71.76 29.61 22.15
C ARG A 898 71.66 28.15 22.58
N GLN A 899 71.02 27.81 23.70
CA GLN A 899 70.66 26.43 23.99
C GLN A 899 69.29 26.40 24.66
N GLU A 900 68.24 26.16 23.88
CA GLU A 900 67.02 25.58 24.43
C GLU A 900 67.45 24.27 25.09
N SER A 901 67.23 24.13 26.41
CA SER A 901 67.60 22.91 27.12
C SER A 901 66.94 21.72 26.44
N GLU A 902 67.67 20.60 26.28
CA GLU A 902 67.11 19.34 25.75
C GLU A 902 65.82 18.94 26.51
N ASN A 903 65.72 19.32 27.79
CA ASN A 903 64.53 19.14 28.61
C ASN A 903 63.31 19.93 28.11
N ILE A 904 63.44 21.22 27.78
CA ILE A 904 62.33 22.05 27.27
C ILE A 904 61.82 21.49 25.93
N GLN A 905 62.73 21.01 25.07
CA GLN A 905 62.34 20.35 23.82
C GLN A 905 61.62 19.02 24.07
N LYS A 906 62.05 18.25 25.07
CA LYS A 906 61.39 17.01 25.48
C LYS A 906 59.98 17.29 26.03
N LEU A 907 59.82 18.30 26.89
CA LEU A 907 58.53 18.71 27.45
C LEU A 907 57.57 19.24 26.36
N ARG A 908 58.07 19.98 25.36
CA ARG A 908 57.26 20.41 24.21
C ARG A 908 56.74 19.23 23.38
N ARG A 909 57.59 18.25 23.08
CA ARG A 909 57.15 17.04 22.35
C ARG A 909 56.11 16.25 23.15
N GLU A 910 56.27 16.19 24.46
CA GLU A 910 55.32 15.51 25.34
C GLU A 910 53.97 16.25 25.39
N LYS A 911 53.99 17.58 25.49
CA LYS A 911 52.80 18.42 25.34
C LYS A 911 52.07 18.17 24.02
N GLU A 912 52.79 18.23 22.89
CA GLU A 912 52.20 17.99 21.56
C GLU A 912 51.59 16.58 21.43
N ARG A 913 52.24 15.58 22.05
CA ARG A 913 51.72 14.20 22.12
C ARG A 913 50.40 14.14 22.89
N ILE A 914 50.33 14.75 24.07
CA ILE A 914 49.13 14.78 24.92
C ILE A 914 47.99 15.54 24.23
N GLU A 915 48.26 16.72 23.67
CA GLU A 915 47.24 17.52 22.95
C GLU A 915 46.69 16.79 21.73
N SER A 916 47.55 16.07 20.99
CA SER A 916 47.14 15.27 19.83
C SER A 916 46.23 14.11 20.25
N GLU A 917 46.51 13.44 21.36
CA GLU A 917 45.70 12.34 21.87
C GLU A 917 44.34 12.83 22.39
N MET A 918 44.32 13.94 23.14
CA MET A 918 43.08 14.58 23.57
C MET A 918 42.20 14.99 22.39
N LYS A 919 42.80 15.50 21.31
CA LYS A 919 42.09 15.87 20.08
C LYS A 919 41.46 14.63 19.42
N ARG A 920 42.22 13.55 19.25
CA ARG A 920 41.72 12.29 18.68
C ARG A 920 40.52 11.72 19.44
N LEU A 921 40.55 11.76 20.77
CA LEU A 921 39.45 11.28 21.61
C LEU A 921 38.18 12.14 21.48
N ARG A 922 38.32 13.46 21.29
CA ARG A 922 37.18 14.36 21.05
C ARG A 922 36.56 14.13 19.68
N GLU A 923 37.40 14.08 18.64
CA GLU A 923 36.94 13.81 17.26
C GLU A 923 36.22 12.47 17.16
N MET A 924 36.71 11.44 17.86
CA MET A 924 36.02 10.15 17.95
C MET A 924 34.62 10.28 18.56
N MET A 925 34.44 11.08 19.62
CA MET A 925 33.13 11.28 20.27
C MET A 925 32.18 12.12 19.41
N GLU A 926 32.69 13.15 18.72
CA GLU A 926 31.93 13.96 17.76
C GLU A 926 31.41 13.10 16.60
N GLY A 927 32.14 12.06 16.19
CA GLY A 927 31.69 11.09 15.19
C GLY A 927 30.39 10.36 15.55
N PHE A 928 30.04 10.28 16.85
CA PHE A 928 28.75 9.75 17.31
C PHE A 928 27.65 10.83 17.43
N GLU A 929 27.97 12.13 17.22
CA GLU A 929 27.06 13.28 17.37
C GLU A 929 26.46 13.77 16.04
N ASP A 930 27.08 13.51 14.89
CA ASP A 930 26.63 13.96 13.55
C ASP A 930 25.44 13.17 12.96
N ASP A 931 24.69 12.45 13.80
CA ASP A 931 23.61 11.54 13.39
C ASP A 931 22.22 12.08 13.77
N PRO A 932 21.39 12.53 12.81
CA PRO A 932 20.23 13.38 13.07
C PRO A 932 19.02 12.59 13.57
N ALA A 933 19.01 12.21 14.84
CA ALA A 933 17.82 11.69 15.53
C ALA A 933 17.17 12.70 16.51
N HIS A 934 17.78 13.87 16.72
CA HIS A 934 17.29 14.87 17.68
C HIS A 934 17.04 16.21 17.02
N GLY A 935 15.86 16.34 16.38
CA GLY A 935 15.47 17.58 15.73
C GLY A 935 13.99 17.82 15.51
N VAL A 936 13.04 17.11 16.15
CA VAL A 936 11.61 17.51 16.09
C VAL A 936 10.84 17.10 17.36
N LEU A 937 11.14 17.72 18.50
CA LEU A 937 10.19 17.82 19.62
C LEU A 937 10.44 19.13 20.36
N ASN A 938 9.76 20.20 19.92
CA ASN A 938 9.27 21.31 20.74
C ASN A 938 8.21 22.11 19.98
#